data_AF-A0AAJ1RVJ6-F1
#
_entry.id   AF-A0AAJ1RVJ6-F1
#
_cell.length_a   1.000
_cell.length_b   1.000
_cell.length_c   1.000
_cell.angle_alpha   90.00
_cell.angle_beta   90.00
_cell.angle_gamma   90.00
#
_symmetry.space_group_name_H-M   'P 1'
#
loop_
_entity.id
_entity.type
_entity.pdbx_description
1 polymer ?
#
loop_
_entity_poly.entity_id
_entity_poly.type
_entity_poly.pdbx_seq_one_letter_code
_entity_poly.pdbx_strand_id
1 'polypeptide(L)'
;MSERLLSASVCLLLLTSMAPTVTAVGPSDSVIWGISYDWANYENDIEEITGIDTNAANEDLEAAADYAGFLLESDQVISGMTQFFIESWDDDETVEITDANGDTHEVTKRVTELTIRHGNLGDMGFTAAWTDENESIDIWMSASTEQLFVIDAAYTEYVDDELMVYGGDLDMSGEFALESNMEFNLQVIAANEVLAPELGMGFSVSFEIPSINSQWRTDEPLDYLHHLSEEPTDDSNDSTDNGSVGDEYQSGLIEGDFSTITGYSMMLSIEGIPAEDFDINLDAFNVQLSDSIPGQGIFSEEMNVLSGAAWDWECPPVGGVENVNINPSSNETVSAQCGLAPPISMGMASMMAISMMSALDSGVQELFSAIEEQVGAWMEEIAPEEDTFVCDNGEEIPAEWENDGEIDCEDGSDENESGGGGTYTCDNGQVIPEAWVNDGEEDCEDGSDEDGSEDVFQKYIDMFEALNNSNLEKTMEAFGEKLEGLLEDNDPSEPLANLDDMCPIMFWDTSNSRVLGMALMATDEGDDYEVLLGPEILGVKQHSYELSILYLTGQDAADAKLDALGLSELRDLAPESKHDVEELYDILGEDFLPDLDQTDTDGDGVIDFFDQDDDGDGMFDWEDSDPLSPPVTGFPEDEIDTIPGPTMLAVITMLGAAAILMPRRED
;
A
#
# COMPACT_ATOMS: atom_id res chain seq x y z
N MET A 1 -20.64 13.68 39.64
CA MET A 1 -19.66 13.74 38.53
C MET A 1 -18.25 14.02 39.09
N SER A 2 -17.74 13.22 40.03
CA SER A 2 -16.35 13.42 40.54
C SER A 2 -15.73 12.22 41.25
N GLU A 3 -16.48 11.17 41.62
CA GLU A 3 -15.87 9.93 42.17
C GLU A 3 -15.71 8.82 41.13
N ARG A 4 -16.56 8.78 40.09
CA ARG A 4 -16.47 7.79 39.00
C ARG A 4 -15.33 8.06 38.03
N LEU A 5 -15.05 9.34 37.73
CA LEU A 5 -13.90 9.74 36.92
C LEU A 5 -12.59 9.43 37.64
N LEU A 6 -12.50 9.71 38.94
CA LEU A 6 -11.29 9.41 39.70
C LEU A 6 -11.04 7.89 39.85
N SER A 7 -12.11 7.10 40.02
CA SER A 7 -12.01 5.64 40.05
C SER A 7 -11.67 5.05 38.69
N ALA A 8 -12.17 5.64 37.59
CA ALA A 8 -11.81 5.24 36.23
C ALA A 8 -10.36 5.60 35.91
N SER A 9 -9.90 6.81 36.25
CA SER A 9 -8.50 7.23 36.06
C SER A 9 -7.52 6.44 36.91
N VAL A 10 -7.89 6.03 38.13
CA VAL A 10 -7.05 5.18 38.98
C VAL A 10 -7.06 3.73 38.49
N CYS A 11 -8.16 3.22 37.92
CA CYS A 11 -8.15 1.92 37.23
C CYS A 11 -7.32 1.95 35.94
N LEU A 12 -7.38 3.03 35.16
CA LEU A 12 -6.57 3.21 33.95
C LEU A 12 -5.07 3.34 34.28
N LEU A 13 -4.73 4.03 35.38
CA LEU A 13 -3.37 4.12 35.91
C LEU A 13 -2.86 2.83 36.58
N LEU A 14 -3.76 1.91 36.96
CA LEU A 14 -3.38 0.59 37.50
C LEU A 14 -3.29 -0.46 36.39
N LEU A 15 -4.08 -0.35 35.32
CA LEU A 15 -3.99 -1.18 34.12
C LEU A 15 -2.68 -0.90 33.34
N THR A 16 -2.25 0.36 33.27
CA THR A 16 -0.92 0.72 32.72
C THR A 16 0.27 0.26 33.59
N SER A 17 0.03 -0.25 34.80
CA SER A 17 1.10 -0.79 35.67
C SER A 17 1.23 -2.32 35.61
N MET A 18 0.39 -2.99 34.82
CA MET A 18 0.43 -4.44 34.62
C MET A 18 0.35 -4.85 33.14
N ALA A 19 0.66 -3.93 32.22
CA ALA A 19 1.13 -4.38 30.92
C ALA A 19 2.44 -5.15 31.18
N PRO A 20 2.61 -6.39 30.69
CA PRO A 20 3.95 -6.94 30.59
C PRO A 20 4.75 -5.89 29.83
N THR A 21 5.80 -5.38 30.48
CA THR A 21 6.82 -4.66 29.75
C THR A 21 7.33 -5.67 28.73
N VAL A 22 6.98 -5.51 27.45
CA VAL A 22 7.84 -5.97 26.37
C VAL A 22 9.22 -5.48 26.77
N THR A 23 10.07 -6.41 27.19
CA THR A 23 11.41 -6.06 27.62
C THR A 23 12.09 -5.56 26.37
N ALA A 24 12.36 -4.25 26.31
CA ALA A 24 12.85 -3.55 25.11
C ALA A 24 14.16 -4.12 24.51
N VAL A 25 14.75 -5.14 25.14
CA VAL A 25 15.85 -5.96 24.64
C VAL A 25 15.66 -7.35 25.25
N GLY A 26 15.71 -8.41 24.44
CA GLY A 26 15.74 -9.78 24.96
C GLY A 26 17.01 -10.05 25.80
N PRO A 27 17.08 -11.22 26.45
CA PRO A 27 18.27 -11.64 27.18
C PRO A 27 19.52 -11.70 26.30
N SER A 28 20.71 -11.64 26.90
CA SER A 28 21.98 -11.64 26.14
C SER A 28 22.25 -12.93 25.34
N ASP A 29 21.49 -13.99 25.61
CA ASP A 29 21.51 -15.29 24.96
C ASP A 29 20.31 -15.54 24.04
N SER A 30 19.52 -14.48 23.76
CA SER A 30 18.50 -14.51 22.72
C SER A 30 19.13 -14.69 21.34
N VAL A 31 18.34 -15.26 20.43
CA VAL A 31 18.66 -15.30 19.00
C VAL A 31 17.70 -14.34 18.31
N ILE A 32 18.27 -13.33 17.65
CA ILE A 32 17.54 -12.29 16.94
C ILE A 32 18.05 -12.17 15.50
N TRP A 33 17.11 -12.03 14.59
CA TRP A 33 17.36 -11.74 13.19
C TRP A 33 16.21 -10.94 12.60
N GLY A 34 16.48 -10.21 11.52
CA GLY A 34 15.49 -9.33 10.92
C GLY A 34 15.94 -8.74 9.60
N ILE A 35 15.05 -7.93 9.03
CA ILE A 35 15.24 -7.25 7.75
C ILE A 35 14.88 -5.78 7.95
N SER A 36 15.63 -4.89 7.32
CA SER A 36 15.31 -3.46 7.19
C SER A 36 15.35 -3.08 5.71
N TYR A 37 14.42 -2.23 5.28
CA TYR A 37 14.32 -1.72 3.92
C TYR A 37 13.98 -0.23 3.95
N ASP A 38 14.62 0.55 3.06
CA ASP A 38 14.38 1.98 2.88
C ASP A 38 13.76 2.21 1.49
N TRP A 39 12.51 2.65 1.48
CA TRP A 39 11.70 2.79 0.27
C TRP A 39 12.20 3.88 -0.67
N ALA A 40 13.03 4.82 -0.21
CA ALA A 40 13.65 5.83 -1.06
C ALA A 40 14.59 5.23 -2.13
N ASN A 41 14.98 3.96 -2.00
CA ASN A 41 15.82 3.27 -2.98
C ASN A 41 15.02 2.34 -3.91
N TYR A 42 13.69 2.40 -3.88
CA TYR A 42 12.83 1.51 -4.65
C TYR A 42 13.18 1.48 -6.14
N GLU A 43 13.33 2.65 -6.78
CA GLU A 43 13.66 2.74 -8.20
C GLU A 43 15.03 2.14 -8.54
N ASN A 44 16.05 2.47 -7.74
CA ASN A 44 17.40 1.91 -7.90
C ASN A 44 17.39 0.39 -7.76
N ASP A 45 16.65 -0.15 -6.79
CA ASP A 45 16.53 -1.60 -6.62
C ASP A 45 15.78 -2.24 -7.80
N ILE A 46 14.76 -1.59 -8.36
CA ILE A 46 14.08 -2.04 -9.57
C ILE A 46 15.04 -2.04 -10.76
N GLU A 47 15.87 -1.01 -10.95
CA GLU A 47 16.88 -0.96 -12.00
C GLU A 47 17.91 -2.10 -11.82
N GLU A 48 18.43 -2.30 -10.61
CA GLU A 48 19.42 -3.34 -10.30
C GLU A 48 18.86 -4.77 -10.51
N ILE A 49 17.56 -4.98 -10.25
CA ILE A 49 16.90 -6.28 -10.41
C ILE A 49 16.45 -6.51 -11.85
N THR A 50 15.83 -5.52 -12.48
CA THR A 50 15.14 -5.69 -13.77
C THR A 50 15.96 -5.20 -14.93
N GLY A 51 16.90 -4.27 -14.70
CA GLY A 51 17.60 -3.52 -15.75
C GLY A 51 16.76 -2.42 -16.39
N ILE A 52 15.55 -2.18 -15.87
CA ILE A 52 14.65 -1.12 -16.32
C ILE A 52 14.95 0.11 -15.48
N ASP A 53 15.50 1.13 -16.12
CA ASP A 53 15.63 2.47 -15.56
C ASP A 53 14.26 3.17 -15.68
N THR A 54 13.55 3.29 -14.57
CA THR A 54 12.21 3.91 -14.51
C THR A 54 12.25 5.38 -14.88
N ASN A 55 13.33 6.08 -14.52
CA ASN A 55 13.57 7.47 -14.85
C ASN A 55 13.79 7.66 -16.36
N ALA A 56 14.61 6.80 -16.99
CA ALA A 56 14.78 6.82 -18.44
C ALA A 56 13.48 6.47 -19.20
N ALA A 57 12.65 5.59 -18.64
CA ALA A 57 11.35 5.24 -19.22
C ALA A 57 10.36 6.43 -19.14
N ASN A 58 10.35 7.17 -18.04
CA ASN A 58 9.60 8.41 -17.90
C ASN A 58 10.10 9.49 -18.87
N GLU A 59 11.42 9.71 -18.98
CA GLU A 59 12.02 10.63 -19.96
C GLU A 59 11.60 10.29 -21.41
N ASP A 60 11.52 9.00 -21.74
CA ASP A 60 11.07 8.54 -23.06
C ASP A 60 9.59 8.80 -23.32
N LEU A 61 8.75 8.70 -22.28
CA LEU A 61 7.32 9.04 -22.32
C LEU A 61 7.14 10.53 -22.65
N GLU A 62 7.85 11.40 -21.95
CA GLU A 62 7.86 12.84 -22.17
C GLU A 62 8.41 13.19 -23.56
N ALA A 63 9.53 12.58 -23.96
CA ALA A 63 10.13 12.80 -25.28
C ALA A 63 9.22 12.35 -26.43
N ALA A 64 8.40 11.31 -26.23
CA ALA A 64 7.38 10.90 -27.18
C ALA A 64 6.24 11.92 -27.28
N ALA A 65 5.80 12.47 -26.15
CA ALA A 65 4.76 13.51 -26.10
C ALA A 65 5.22 14.80 -26.78
N ASP A 66 6.44 15.25 -26.46
CA ASP A 66 7.12 16.39 -27.08
C ASP A 66 7.21 16.25 -28.59
N TYR A 67 7.55 15.04 -29.07
CA TYR A 67 7.59 14.74 -30.50
C TYR A 67 6.21 14.79 -31.15
N ALA A 68 5.19 14.29 -30.46
CA ALA A 68 3.80 14.31 -30.92
C ALA A 68 3.20 15.73 -30.89
N GLY A 69 3.73 16.63 -30.05
CA GLY A 69 3.35 18.03 -29.97
C GLY A 69 2.36 18.35 -28.86
N PHE A 70 2.39 17.61 -27.76
CA PHE A 70 1.65 17.91 -26.54
C PHE A 70 2.58 17.80 -25.33
N LEU A 71 2.24 18.50 -24.24
CA LEU A 71 2.96 18.38 -22.98
C LEU A 71 2.51 17.10 -22.28
N LEU A 72 3.45 16.35 -21.75
CA LEU A 72 3.21 15.28 -20.78
C LEU A 72 4.37 15.36 -19.80
N GLU A 73 4.06 15.50 -18.52
CA GLU A 73 5.03 15.48 -17.43
C GLU A 73 4.45 14.56 -16.34
N SER A 74 5.29 13.71 -15.77
CA SER A 74 4.86 12.79 -14.72
C SER A 74 6.01 12.42 -13.83
N ASP A 75 5.74 12.33 -12.54
CA ASP A 75 6.73 11.93 -11.56
C ASP A 75 6.08 11.09 -10.45
N GLN A 76 6.90 10.30 -9.76
CA GLN A 76 6.49 9.48 -8.64
C GLN A 76 7.57 9.48 -7.56
N VAL A 77 7.16 9.80 -6.34
CA VAL A 77 8.02 9.79 -5.16
C VAL A 77 7.48 8.76 -4.18
N ILE A 78 8.35 7.88 -3.69
CA ILE A 78 8.02 6.92 -2.63
C ILE A 78 9.12 6.98 -1.57
N SER A 79 8.73 7.10 -0.31
CA SER A 79 9.65 7.10 0.81
C SER A 79 9.08 6.36 2.03
N GLY A 80 9.98 6.00 2.95
CA GLY A 80 9.62 5.34 4.20
C GLY A 80 10.50 4.15 4.52
N MET A 81 10.09 3.36 5.52
CA MET A 81 10.84 2.17 5.91
C MET A 81 9.96 0.96 6.22
N THR A 82 10.54 -0.22 5.98
CA THR A 82 10.00 -1.49 6.46
C THR A 82 11.05 -2.19 7.32
N GLN A 83 10.67 -2.61 8.52
CA GLN A 83 11.50 -3.37 9.43
C GLN A 83 10.72 -4.53 10.03
N PHE A 84 11.39 -5.67 10.14
CA PHE A 84 10.84 -6.90 10.67
C PHE A 84 11.90 -7.59 11.51
N PHE A 85 11.58 -7.93 12.76
CA PHE A 85 12.48 -8.62 13.67
C PHE A 85 11.78 -9.77 14.36
N ILE A 86 12.45 -10.92 14.41
CA ILE A 86 12.10 -12.05 15.26
C ILE A 86 13.21 -12.23 16.29
N GLU A 87 12.83 -12.24 17.56
CA GLU A 87 13.74 -12.54 18.67
C GLU A 87 13.19 -13.70 19.50
N SER A 88 14.02 -14.70 19.80
CA SER A 88 13.59 -15.87 20.57
C SER A 88 14.62 -16.35 21.58
N TRP A 89 14.15 -16.75 22.77
CA TRP A 89 14.98 -17.26 23.85
C TRP A 89 14.22 -18.24 24.74
N ASP A 90 14.98 -19.05 25.48
CA ASP A 90 14.44 -19.95 26.49
C ASP A 90 14.63 -19.32 27.88
N ASP A 91 13.60 -19.42 28.72
CA ASP A 91 13.65 -19.03 30.13
C ASP A 91 13.64 -20.29 31.01
N ASP A 92 14.78 -20.53 31.67
CA ASP A 92 15.03 -21.66 32.57
C ASP A 92 14.12 -21.65 33.83
N GLU A 93 13.32 -20.61 34.05
CA GLU A 93 12.35 -20.57 35.14
C GLU A 93 11.27 -21.65 34.96
N THR A 94 11.34 -22.68 35.80
CA THR A 94 10.28 -23.71 35.87
C THR A 94 8.98 -23.13 36.44
N VAL A 95 7.89 -23.33 35.72
CA VAL A 95 6.53 -22.95 36.10
C VAL A 95 5.59 -24.15 36.11
N GLU A 96 4.52 -24.07 36.91
CA GLU A 96 3.45 -25.07 36.92
C GLU A 96 2.32 -24.64 35.98
N ILE A 97 2.09 -25.40 34.91
CA ILE A 97 0.97 -25.21 33.98
C ILE A 97 -0.06 -26.31 34.20
N THR A 98 -1.34 -25.93 34.20
CA THR A 98 -2.45 -26.88 34.23
C THR A 98 -3.02 -27.00 32.82
N ASP A 99 -3.03 -28.22 32.29
CA ASP A 99 -3.58 -28.52 30.96
C ASP A 99 -5.13 -28.44 30.95
N ALA A 100 -5.75 -28.63 29.78
CA ALA A 100 -7.20 -28.56 29.63
C ALA A 100 -7.94 -29.68 30.41
N ASN A 101 -7.27 -30.78 30.76
CA ASN A 101 -7.81 -31.87 31.57
C ASN A 101 -7.74 -31.61 33.08
N GLY A 102 -7.03 -30.57 33.50
CA GLY A 102 -6.83 -30.21 34.90
C GLY A 102 -5.64 -30.89 35.56
N ASP A 103 -4.75 -31.52 34.79
CA ASP A 103 -3.50 -32.09 35.27
C ASP A 103 -2.39 -31.01 35.25
N THR A 104 -1.57 -30.99 36.30
CA THR A 104 -0.50 -29.99 36.47
C THR A 104 0.85 -30.57 36.07
N HIS A 105 1.61 -29.82 35.27
CA HIS A 105 2.91 -30.18 34.73
C HIS A 105 3.95 -29.11 35.09
N GLU A 106 5.18 -29.54 35.38
CA GLU A 106 6.32 -28.63 35.56
C GLU A 106 6.99 -28.43 34.18
N VAL A 107 7.01 -27.20 33.69
CA VAL A 107 7.49 -26.83 32.35
C VAL A 107 8.37 -25.59 32.42
N THR A 108 9.14 -25.35 31.37
CA THR A 108 9.89 -24.11 31.12
C THR A 108 9.17 -23.24 30.11
N LYS A 109 9.69 -22.05 29.82
CA LYS A 109 9.10 -21.12 28.86
C LYS A 109 10.05 -20.90 27.70
N ARG A 110 9.50 -20.82 26.50
CA ARG A 110 10.15 -20.28 25.31
C ARG A 110 9.43 -19.02 24.90
N VAL A 111 10.15 -17.91 24.79
CA VAL A 111 9.58 -16.63 24.40
C VAL A 111 10.00 -16.31 22.97
N THR A 112 9.04 -15.89 22.15
CA THR A 112 9.27 -15.35 20.81
C THR A 112 8.62 -13.98 20.72
N GLU A 113 9.40 -12.96 20.42
CA GLU A 113 8.94 -11.62 20.12
C GLU A 113 9.00 -11.36 18.62
N LEU A 114 7.94 -10.77 18.09
CA LEU A 114 7.82 -10.29 16.72
C LEU A 114 7.58 -8.78 16.75
N THR A 115 8.46 -8.05 16.08
CA THR A 115 8.38 -6.59 15.92
C THR A 115 8.30 -6.28 14.44
N ILE A 116 7.22 -5.65 14.01
CA ILE A 116 7.03 -5.18 12.63
C ILE A 116 6.82 -3.68 12.68
N ARG A 117 7.55 -2.96 11.83
CA ARG A 117 7.37 -1.54 11.54
C ARG A 117 7.31 -1.37 10.04
N HIS A 118 6.29 -0.70 9.57
CA HIS A 118 6.16 -0.36 8.16
C HIS A 118 5.47 0.98 8.09
N GLY A 119 6.16 1.94 7.50
CA GLY A 119 5.63 3.23 7.11
C GLY A 119 6.02 3.44 5.66
N ASN A 120 5.05 3.81 4.84
CA ASN A 120 5.27 4.10 3.43
C ASN A 120 4.43 5.32 3.06
N LEU A 121 5.03 6.26 2.34
CA LEU A 121 4.42 7.51 1.89
C LEU A 121 4.72 7.60 0.39
N GLY A 122 3.70 7.73 -0.44
CA GLY A 122 3.87 7.69 -1.89
C GLY A 122 2.99 8.70 -2.58
N ASP A 123 3.59 9.54 -3.41
CA ASP A 123 2.91 10.55 -4.23
C ASP A 123 3.26 10.37 -5.70
N MET A 124 2.26 10.53 -6.56
CA MET A 124 2.34 10.40 -8.01
C MET A 124 1.68 11.62 -8.63
N GLY A 125 2.37 12.25 -9.57
CA GLY A 125 1.89 13.39 -10.32
C GLY A 125 1.86 13.10 -11.80
N PHE A 126 0.83 13.63 -12.47
CA PHE A 126 0.71 13.55 -13.91
C PHE A 126 0.00 14.78 -14.45
N THR A 127 0.57 15.41 -15.46
CA THR A 127 -0.12 16.40 -16.27
C THR A 127 0.05 16.12 -17.75
N ALA A 128 -0.98 16.40 -18.53
CA ALA A 128 -0.90 16.37 -19.98
C ALA A 128 -1.70 17.52 -20.58
N ALA A 129 -1.09 18.27 -21.50
CA ALA A 129 -1.71 19.41 -22.15
C ALA A 129 -1.56 19.34 -23.68
N TRP A 130 -2.67 19.22 -24.38
CA TRP A 130 -2.74 19.22 -25.84
C TRP A 130 -3.55 20.41 -26.34
N THR A 131 -3.12 21.00 -27.44
CA THR A 131 -3.83 22.13 -28.07
C THR A 131 -3.72 22.06 -29.59
N ASP A 132 -4.84 22.28 -30.28
CA ASP A 132 -4.93 22.48 -31.72
C ASP A 132 -5.89 23.64 -32.03
N GLU A 133 -5.35 24.77 -32.51
CA GLU A 133 -6.10 26.00 -32.79
C GLU A 133 -6.97 26.52 -31.63
N ASN A 134 -8.26 26.18 -31.58
CA ASN A 134 -9.20 26.58 -30.52
C ASN A 134 -9.64 25.41 -29.65
N GLU A 135 -9.18 24.21 -29.95
CA GLU A 135 -9.46 22.99 -29.23
C GLU A 135 -8.29 22.67 -28.29
N SER A 136 -8.57 22.36 -27.02
CA SER A 136 -7.55 21.94 -26.05
C SER A 136 -8.07 20.88 -25.10
N ILE A 137 -7.14 20.08 -24.59
CA ILE A 137 -7.36 19.10 -23.52
C ILE A 137 -6.22 19.30 -22.54
N ASP A 138 -6.55 19.65 -21.31
CA ASP A 138 -5.62 19.75 -20.20
C ASP A 138 -6.06 18.74 -19.13
N ILE A 139 -5.13 17.89 -18.71
CA ILE A 139 -5.33 16.86 -17.70
C ILE A 139 -4.34 17.16 -16.59
N TRP A 140 -4.81 17.09 -15.36
CA TRP A 140 -3.99 17.16 -14.17
C TRP A 140 -4.46 16.07 -13.23
N MET A 141 -3.54 15.32 -12.65
CA MET A 141 -3.81 14.26 -11.71
C MET A 141 -2.76 14.28 -10.62
N SER A 142 -3.23 14.19 -9.39
CA SER A 142 -2.43 13.94 -8.20
C SER A 142 -2.95 12.65 -7.55
N ALA A 143 -2.05 11.79 -7.09
CA ALA A 143 -2.43 10.66 -6.25
C ALA A 143 -1.44 10.55 -5.10
N SER A 144 -1.95 10.24 -3.92
CA SER A 144 -1.16 10.09 -2.70
C SER A 144 -1.61 8.84 -1.94
N THR A 145 -0.71 8.08 -1.34
CA THR A 145 -1.03 6.88 -0.57
C THR A 145 -0.10 6.76 0.62
N GLU A 146 -0.68 6.57 1.79
CA GLU A 146 0.04 6.45 3.06
C GLU A 146 -0.35 5.15 3.76
N GLN A 147 0.64 4.36 4.16
CA GLN A 147 0.47 3.05 4.77
C GLN A 147 1.22 2.99 6.09
N LEU A 148 0.54 2.54 7.14
CA LEU A 148 1.13 2.27 8.44
C LEU A 148 0.80 0.83 8.84
N PHE A 149 1.82 0.05 9.17
CA PHE A 149 1.63 -1.28 9.74
C PHE A 149 2.67 -1.53 10.85
N VAL A 150 2.18 -1.50 12.08
CA VAL A 150 2.97 -1.64 13.30
C VAL A 150 2.41 -2.81 14.08
N ILE A 151 3.26 -3.79 14.40
CA ILE A 151 2.90 -4.92 15.27
C ILE A 151 4.00 -5.14 16.30
N ASP A 152 3.59 -5.29 17.55
CA ASP A 152 4.39 -5.87 18.62
C ASP A 152 3.64 -7.08 19.18
N ALA A 153 4.22 -8.26 19.03
CA ALA A 153 3.66 -9.51 19.55
C ALA A 153 4.70 -10.25 20.39
N ALA A 154 4.33 -10.63 21.61
CA ALA A 154 5.12 -11.46 22.51
C ALA A 154 4.37 -12.77 22.76
N TYR A 155 5.00 -13.88 22.38
CA TYR A 155 4.46 -15.21 22.54
C TYR A 155 5.30 -16.01 23.53
N THR A 156 4.66 -16.56 24.57
CA THR A 156 5.28 -17.47 25.53
C THR A 156 4.73 -18.87 25.34
N GLU A 157 5.57 -19.78 24.87
CA GLU A 157 5.28 -21.21 24.68
C GLU A 157 5.74 -21.99 25.92
N TYR A 158 4.91 -22.92 26.40
CA TYR A 158 5.22 -23.74 27.58
C TYR A 158 5.71 -25.12 27.17
N VAL A 159 6.97 -25.42 27.47
CA VAL A 159 7.69 -26.58 26.93
C VAL A 159 8.42 -27.36 28.03
N ASP A 160 8.40 -28.68 27.98
CA ASP A 160 9.15 -29.55 28.91
C ASP A 160 10.55 -29.95 28.39
N ASP A 161 11.28 -30.73 29.20
CA ASP A 161 12.63 -31.23 28.86
C ASP A 161 12.64 -32.16 27.62
N GLU A 162 11.50 -32.69 27.20
CA GLU A 162 11.32 -33.55 26.01
C GLU A 162 10.84 -32.76 24.79
N LEU A 163 10.76 -31.41 24.88
CA LEU A 163 10.23 -30.49 23.87
C LEU A 163 8.72 -30.64 23.60
N MET A 164 7.97 -31.24 24.53
CA MET A 164 6.52 -31.32 24.46
C MET A 164 5.89 -29.98 24.83
N VAL A 165 4.94 -29.53 24.01
CA VAL A 165 4.24 -28.25 24.16
C VAL A 165 2.93 -28.44 24.91
N TYR A 166 2.70 -27.61 25.92
CA TYR A 166 1.53 -27.63 26.80
C TYR A 166 0.55 -26.46 26.56
N GLY A 167 0.90 -25.56 25.65
CA GLY A 167 0.13 -24.39 25.28
C GLY A 167 1.01 -23.14 25.17
N GLY A 168 0.37 -21.99 25.05
CA GLY A 168 1.07 -20.71 25.04
C GLY A 168 0.18 -19.53 25.39
N ASP A 169 0.82 -18.41 25.67
CA ASP A 169 0.19 -17.11 25.91
C ASP A 169 0.69 -16.12 24.87
N LEU A 170 -0.20 -15.30 24.32
CA LEU A 170 0.09 -14.27 23.32
C LEU A 170 -0.39 -12.93 23.85
N ASP A 171 0.52 -11.96 23.92
CA ASP A 171 0.25 -10.56 24.14
C ASP A 171 0.60 -9.80 22.85
N MET A 172 -0.34 -9.06 22.28
CA MET A 172 -0.15 -8.37 21.01
C MET A 172 -0.80 -6.98 21.00
N SER A 173 -0.12 -6.02 20.41
CA SER A 173 -0.64 -4.70 20.09
C SER A 173 -0.17 -4.28 18.71
N GLY A 174 -0.86 -3.31 18.11
CA GLY A 174 -0.46 -2.82 16.80
C GLY A 174 -1.42 -1.80 16.22
N GLU A 175 -1.11 -1.36 15.03
CA GLU A 175 -1.91 -0.44 14.23
C GLU A 175 -1.73 -0.78 12.76
N PHE A 176 -2.84 -0.77 12.03
CA PHE A 176 -2.86 -0.81 10.59
C PHE A 176 -3.62 0.42 10.11
N ALA A 177 -3.04 1.22 9.24
CA ALA A 177 -3.72 2.30 8.56
C ALA A 177 -3.37 2.27 7.08
N LEU A 178 -4.38 2.51 6.25
CA LEU A 178 -4.25 2.69 4.83
C LEU A 178 -5.05 3.94 4.48
N GLU A 179 -4.38 4.91 3.87
CA GLU A 179 -4.97 6.10 3.31
C GLU A 179 -4.59 6.20 1.84
N SER A 180 -5.54 6.59 1.00
CA SER A 180 -5.33 6.79 -0.42
C SER A 180 -6.22 7.92 -0.91
N ASN A 181 -5.60 8.92 -1.51
CA ASN A 181 -6.23 10.09 -2.05
C ASN A 181 -5.89 10.19 -3.54
N MET A 182 -6.86 10.61 -4.36
CA MET A 182 -6.69 10.86 -5.77
C MET A 182 -7.49 12.09 -6.16
N GLU A 183 -6.82 13.03 -6.79
CA GLU A 183 -7.41 14.23 -7.36
C GLU A 183 -7.18 14.22 -8.87
N PHE A 184 -8.24 14.47 -9.62
CA PHE A 184 -8.24 14.44 -11.07
C PHE A 184 -8.98 15.65 -11.61
N ASN A 185 -8.30 16.39 -12.47
CA ASN A 185 -8.79 17.57 -13.13
C ASN A 185 -8.72 17.34 -14.65
N LEU A 186 -9.83 17.55 -15.34
CA LEU A 186 -9.90 17.51 -16.80
C LEU A 186 -10.50 18.81 -17.28
N GLN A 187 -9.80 19.52 -18.16
CA GLN A 187 -10.34 20.64 -18.91
C GLN A 187 -10.34 20.33 -20.40
N VAL A 188 -11.51 20.45 -21.02
CA VAL A 188 -11.69 20.31 -22.46
C VAL A 188 -12.29 21.61 -22.99
N ILE A 189 -11.59 22.22 -23.94
CA ILE A 189 -12.11 23.34 -24.73
C ILE A 189 -12.35 22.82 -26.14
N ALA A 190 -13.59 22.82 -26.62
CA ALA A 190 -13.93 22.37 -27.97
C ALA A 190 -15.25 23.00 -28.41
N ALA A 191 -15.42 23.27 -29.71
CA ALA A 191 -16.64 23.90 -30.25
C ALA A 191 -17.07 25.24 -29.59
N ASN A 192 -16.11 26.00 -29.01
CA ASN A 192 -16.32 27.20 -28.17
C ASN A 192 -16.97 26.94 -26.81
N GLU A 193 -17.04 25.68 -26.41
CA GLU A 193 -17.52 25.25 -25.10
C GLU A 193 -16.33 24.87 -24.22
N VAL A 194 -16.53 25.00 -22.91
CA VAL A 194 -15.56 24.61 -21.89
C VAL A 194 -16.22 23.61 -20.96
N LEU A 195 -15.56 22.47 -20.78
CA LEU A 195 -15.90 21.45 -19.81
C LEU A 195 -14.70 21.29 -18.88
N ALA A 196 -14.87 21.52 -17.59
CA ALA A 196 -13.76 21.48 -16.64
C ALA A 196 -14.14 20.74 -15.33
N PRO A 197 -14.49 19.44 -15.39
CA PRO A 197 -14.78 18.67 -14.19
C PRO A 197 -13.53 18.48 -13.34
N GLU A 198 -13.73 18.63 -12.04
CA GLU A 198 -12.78 18.29 -11.00
C GLU A 198 -13.37 17.14 -10.18
N LEU A 199 -12.57 16.10 -9.97
CA LEU A 199 -12.93 14.89 -9.24
C LEU A 199 -11.90 14.66 -8.15
N GLY A 200 -12.32 14.79 -6.89
CA GLY A 200 -11.56 14.33 -5.74
C GLY A 200 -12.17 13.03 -5.22
N MET A 201 -11.34 12.04 -4.95
CA MET A 201 -11.74 10.86 -4.21
C MET A 201 -10.67 10.49 -3.19
N GLY A 202 -11.11 10.12 -2.01
CA GLY A 202 -10.22 9.69 -0.95
C GLY A 202 -10.87 8.60 -0.13
N PHE A 203 -10.08 7.66 0.36
CA PHE A 203 -10.53 6.77 1.42
C PHE A 203 -9.40 6.55 2.41
N SER A 204 -9.78 6.41 3.68
CA SER A 204 -8.88 5.91 4.71
C SER A 204 -9.57 4.83 5.52
N VAL A 205 -8.81 3.80 5.88
CA VAL A 205 -9.23 2.73 6.77
C VAL A 205 -8.12 2.54 7.79
N SER A 206 -8.49 2.62 9.07
CA SER A 206 -7.57 2.34 10.17
C SER A 206 -8.12 1.28 11.10
N PHE A 207 -7.21 0.50 11.66
CA PHE A 207 -7.47 -0.55 12.61
C PHE A 207 -6.39 -0.51 13.69
N GLU A 208 -6.73 0.15 14.79
CA GLU A 208 -5.90 0.20 15.99
C GLU A 208 -6.20 -1.04 16.85
N ILE A 209 -5.13 -1.69 17.31
CA ILE A 209 -5.15 -2.83 18.23
C ILE A 209 -4.43 -2.41 19.52
N PRO A 210 -5.11 -1.70 20.45
CA PRO A 210 -4.50 -1.37 21.73
C PRO A 210 -4.02 -2.60 22.52
N SER A 211 -4.77 -3.71 22.43
CA SER A 211 -4.38 -4.97 23.07
C SER A 211 -5.19 -6.15 22.55
N ILE A 212 -4.50 -7.25 22.30
CA ILE A 212 -5.02 -8.60 22.16
C ILE A 212 -4.25 -9.47 23.14
N ASN A 213 -4.96 -10.12 24.06
CA ASN A 213 -4.37 -11.06 25.00
C ASN A 213 -5.08 -12.40 24.84
N SER A 214 -4.34 -13.47 24.55
CA SER A 214 -4.92 -14.78 24.41
C SER A 214 -4.07 -15.86 25.07
N GLN A 215 -4.75 -16.87 25.59
CA GLN A 215 -4.17 -18.06 26.18
C GLN A 215 -4.68 -19.27 25.43
N TRP A 216 -3.79 -20.22 25.22
CA TRP A 216 -4.09 -21.50 24.62
C TRP A 216 -3.51 -22.60 25.50
N ARG A 217 -4.33 -23.60 25.82
CA ARG A 217 -3.92 -24.77 26.61
C ARG A 217 -4.26 -26.04 25.85
N THR A 218 -3.30 -26.96 25.80
CA THR A 218 -3.46 -28.17 25.02
C THR A 218 -4.38 -29.17 25.71
N ASP A 219 -5.11 -29.96 24.91
CA ASP A 219 -5.87 -31.11 25.42
C ASP A 219 -4.94 -32.25 25.84
N GLU A 220 -3.88 -32.49 25.06
CA GLU A 220 -2.79 -33.40 25.37
C GLU A 220 -1.45 -32.72 24.99
N PRO A 221 -0.32 -33.08 25.61
CA PRO A 221 0.98 -32.51 25.23
C PRO A 221 1.29 -32.76 23.76
N LEU A 222 1.74 -31.73 23.04
CA LEU A 222 1.96 -31.78 21.60
C LEU A 222 3.44 -31.85 21.26
N ASP A 223 3.79 -32.66 20.28
CA ASP A 223 5.17 -32.96 19.90
C ASP A 223 5.56 -32.28 18.57
N TYR A 224 5.03 -31.08 18.30
CA TYR A 224 5.21 -30.46 16.99
C TYR A 224 6.60 -29.82 16.80
N LEU A 225 7.32 -29.54 17.90
CA LEU A 225 8.70 -29.05 17.84
C LEU A 225 9.68 -30.16 17.41
N HIS A 226 9.29 -31.44 17.48
CA HIS A 226 10.13 -32.56 17.11
C HIS A 226 10.48 -32.59 15.61
N HIS A 227 9.62 -32.03 14.75
CA HIS A 227 9.90 -31.92 13.31
C HIS A 227 11.13 -31.06 13.00
N LEU A 228 11.56 -30.19 13.92
CA LEU A 228 12.81 -29.43 13.80
C LEU A 228 14.01 -30.13 14.43
N SER A 229 13.81 -31.12 15.31
CA SER A 229 14.90 -31.84 15.98
C SER A 229 15.32 -33.13 15.29
N GLU A 230 14.38 -33.84 14.66
CA GLU A 230 14.65 -35.08 13.92
C GLU A 230 13.97 -35.09 12.53
N GLU A 231 14.68 -35.63 11.54
CA GLU A 231 14.17 -35.80 10.17
C GLU A 231 13.01 -36.82 10.16
N PRO A 232 11.82 -36.47 9.62
CA PRO A 232 10.69 -37.38 9.54
C PRO A 232 11.01 -38.63 8.72
N THR A 233 10.87 -39.82 9.31
CA THR A 233 11.11 -41.08 8.58
C THR A 233 9.86 -41.52 7.80
N ASP A 234 10.04 -41.79 6.50
CA ASP A 234 9.07 -42.28 5.47
C ASP A 234 8.25 -43.57 5.81
N ASP A 235 8.26 -44.06 7.05
CA ASP A 235 7.64 -45.33 7.45
C ASP A 235 6.12 -45.22 7.73
N SER A 236 5.51 -44.03 7.65
CA SER A 236 4.05 -43.87 7.65
C SER A 236 3.50 -44.07 6.24
N ASN A 237 2.68 -45.11 6.10
CA ASN A 237 2.08 -45.59 4.85
C ASN A 237 0.99 -44.64 4.27
N ASP A 238 1.17 -43.33 4.37
CA ASP A 238 0.34 -42.31 3.75
C ASP A 238 1.15 -41.58 2.69
N SER A 239 0.67 -41.65 1.46
CA SER A 239 1.42 -41.28 0.26
C SER A 239 1.11 -39.84 -0.15
N THR A 240 1.92 -38.89 0.31
CA THR A 240 2.06 -37.57 -0.32
C THR A 240 3.49 -37.06 -0.14
N ASP A 241 4.25 -37.16 -1.23
CA ASP A 241 5.50 -36.46 -1.60
C ASP A 241 6.67 -36.30 -0.61
N ASN A 242 7.88 -36.50 -1.15
CA ASN A 242 9.17 -36.30 -0.49
C ASN A 242 9.23 -34.98 0.31
N GLY A 243 9.48 -35.06 1.63
CA GLY A 243 9.82 -33.89 2.46
C GLY A 243 8.70 -33.33 3.36
N SER A 244 7.93 -34.22 4.02
CA SER A 244 7.05 -34.00 5.18
C SER A 244 6.54 -32.57 5.44
N VAL A 245 5.45 -32.23 4.75
CA VAL A 245 4.57 -31.12 5.11
C VAL A 245 3.40 -31.67 5.94
N GLY A 246 3.30 -31.24 7.21
CA GLY A 246 2.04 -31.09 7.93
C GLY A 246 1.50 -32.31 8.69
N ASP A 247 1.90 -32.53 9.94
CA ASP A 247 0.99 -33.16 10.91
C ASP A 247 0.06 -32.07 11.48
N GLU A 248 -1.24 -32.35 11.52
CA GLU A 248 -2.25 -31.50 12.14
C GLU A 248 -2.57 -32.03 13.54
N TYR A 249 -2.32 -31.19 14.55
CA TYR A 249 -2.61 -31.48 15.94
C TYR A 249 -3.92 -30.79 16.33
N GLN A 250 -4.91 -31.57 16.76
CA GLN A 250 -6.08 -31.01 17.43
C GLN A 250 -5.63 -30.51 18.80
N SER A 251 -5.68 -29.19 18.97
CA SER A 251 -4.78 -28.51 19.89
C SER A 251 -5.47 -28.03 21.17
N GLY A 252 -6.78 -28.22 21.34
CA GLY A 252 -7.54 -27.66 22.46
C GLY A 252 -8.13 -26.27 22.15
N LEU A 253 -8.51 -25.54 23.19
CA LEU A 253 -9.20 -24.25 23.08
C LEU A 253 -8.24 -23.07 23.28
N ILE A 254 -8.33 -22.09 22.39
CA ILE A 254 -7.78 -20.75 22.59
C ILE A 254 -8.88 -19.86 23.16
N GLU A 255 -8.56 -19.10 24.20
CA GLU A 255 -9.44 -18.13 24.82
C GLU A 255 -8.71 -16.80 24.95
N GLY A 256 -9.37 -15.70 24.69
CA GLY A 256 -8.74 -14.39 24.78
C GLY A 256 -9.72 -13.25 24.85
N ASP A 257 -9.17 -12.06 25.02
CA ASP A 257 -9.86 -10.79 24.94
C ASP A 257 -9.13 -9.82 24.01
N PHE A 258 -9.88 -8.90 23.42
CA PHE A 258 -9.35 -7.89 22.53
C PHE A 258 -9.99 -6.53 22.78
N SER A 259 -9.21 -5.50 22.49
CA SER A 259 -9.64 -4.11 22.32
C SER A 259 -9.18 -3.64 20.95
N THR A 260 -10.07 -3.02 20.20
CA THR A 260 -9.82 -2.53 18.84
C THR A 260 -10.55 -1.22 18.61
N ILE A 261 -10.04 -0.40 17.71
CA ILE A 261 -10.74 0.77 17.18
C ILE A 261 -10.61 0.70 15.66
N THR A 262 -11.74 0.53 14.97
CA THR A 262 -11.79 0.58 13.50
C THR A 262 -12.24 1.96 13.07
N GLY A 263 -11.37 2.72 12.43
CA GLY A 263 -11.71 3.99 11.80
C GLY A 263 -11.91 3.81 10.30
N TYR A 264 -12.84 4.56 9.73
CA TYR A 264 -12.89 4.73 8.28
C TYR A 264 -13.25 6.17 7.92
N SER A 265 -12.75 6.62 6.78
CA SER A 265 -13.25 7.79 6.11
C SER A 265 -13.32 7.55 4.60
N MET A 266 -14.32 8.14 3.95
CA MET A 266 -14.47 8.13 2.50
C MET A 266 -14.88 9.54 2.08
N MET A 267 -14.25 10.04 1.04
CA MET A 267 -14.55 11.32 0.44
C MET A 267 -14.75 11.13 -1.06
N LEU A 268 -15.83 11.69 -1.58
CA LEU A 268 -16.04 11.93 -2.99
C LEU A 268 -16.41 13.39 -3.14
N SER A 269 -15.73 14.09 -4.04
CA SER A 269 -16.05 15.45 -4.42
C SER A 269 -16.04 15.58 -5.92
N ILE A 270 -17.06 16.26 -6.45
CA ILE A 270 -17.16 16.58 -7.87
C ILE A 270 -17.51 18.05 -8.01
N GLU A 271 -16.65 18.79 -8.70
CA GLU A 271 -16.89 20.18 -9.07
C GLU A 271 -16.83 20.33 -10.61
N GLY A 272 -17.32 21.46 -11.14
CA GLY A 272 -17.19 21.77 -12.56
C GLY A 272 -18.08 20.99 -13.55
N ILE A 273 -18.97 20.10 -13.07
CA ILE A 273 -20.02 19.48 -13.89
C ILE A 273 -21.25 20.41 -13.96
N PRO A 274 -21.83 20.65 -15.15
CA PRO A 274 -23.07 21.42 -15.29
C PRO A 274 -24.27 20.57 -14.85
N ALA A 275 -24.45 20.44 -13.54
CA ALA A 275 -25.52 19.63 -12.96
C ALA A 275 -26.93 20.09 -13.31
N GLU A 276 -27.14 21.39 -13.53
CA GLU A 276 -28.41 21.96 -13.98
C GLU A 276 -28.81 21.42 -15.37
N ASP A 277 -27.83 21.04 -16.20
CA ASP A 277 -28.03 20.56 -17.58
C ASP A 277 -28.38 19.06 -17.64
N PHE A 278 -28.10 18.30 -16.57
CA PHE A 278 -28.35 16.86 -16.47
C PHE A 278 -29.36 16.46 -15.39
N ASP A 279 -29.99 17.44 -14.74
CA ASP A 279 -30.85 17.27 -13.56
C ASP A 279 -30.15 16.46 -12.44
N ILE A 280 -28.84 16.64 -12.30
CA ILE A 280 -28.02 15.94 -11.31
C ILE A 280 -27.93 16.79 -10.04
N ASN A 281 -28.25 16.22 -8.88
CA ASN A 281 -28.04 16.90 -7.61
C ASN A 281 -26.56 16.84 -7.19
N LEU A 282 -25.76 17.90 -7.38
CA LEU A 282 -24.34 17.94 -6.95
C LEU A 282 -24.15 17.78 -5.44
N ASP A 283 -25.12 18.19 -4.62
CA ASP A 283 -25.04 17.96 -3.17
C ASP A 283 -25.05 16.45 -2.84
N ALA A 284 -25.56 15.63 -3.76
CA ALA A 284 -25.48 14.18 -3.68
C ALA A 284 -24.14 13.61 -4.17
N PHE A 285 -23.19 14.40 -4.70
CA PHE A 285 -21.87 13.90 -5.13
C PHE A 285 -20.72 14.37 -4.23
N ASN A 286 -20.93 15.42 -3.44
CA ASN A 286 -19.97 15.92 -2.45
C ASN A 286 -20.25 15.30 -1.07
N VAL A 287 -19.68 14.12 -0.82
CA VAL A 287 -19.93 13.34 0.40
C VAL A 287 -18.64 13.05 1.12
N GLN A 288 -18.66 13.28 2.44
CA GLN A 288 -17.65 12.80 3.36
C GLN A 288 -18.32 11.92 4.42
N LEU A 289 -17.93 10.64 4.44
CA LEU A 289 -18.36 9.67 5.43
C LEU A 289 -17.17 9.40 6.34
N SER A 290 -17.39 9.39 7.65
CA SER A 290 -16.37 8.95 8.60
C SER A 290 -17.02 8.46 9.87
N ASP A 291 -16.55 7.34 10.42
CA ASP A 291 -16.91 6.89 11.76
C ASP A 291 -15.76 6.14 12.42
N SER A 292 -15.87 5.94 13.73
CA SER A 292 -14.95 5.14 14.53
C SER A 292 -15.73 4.13 15.35
N ILE A 293 -15.43 2.86 15.15
CA ILE A 293 -16.15 1.74 15.75
C ILE A 293 -15.23 1.08 16.79
N PRO A 294 -15.43 1.35 18.10
CA PRO A 294 -14.66 0.66 19.14
C PRO A 294 -15.19 -0.77 19.32
N GLY A 295 -14.32 -1.75 19.06
CA GLY A 295 -14.59 -3.16 19.30
C GLY A 295 -13.96 -3.65 20.60
N GLN A 296 -14.74 -4.31 21.45
CA GLN A 296 -14.22 -5.04 22.60
C GLN A 296 -14.95 -6.38 22.73
N GLY A 297 -14.19 -7.45 22.91
CA GLY A 297 -14.75 -8.78 22.91
C GLY A 297 -13.94 -9.77 23.74
N ILE A 298 -14.57 -10.90 23.98
CA ILE A 298 -13.92 -12.14 24.42
C ILE A 298 -14.20 -13.19 23.36
N PHE A 299 -13.23 -14.04 23.07
CA PHE A 299 -13.39 -15.12 22.11
C PHE A 299 -12.91 -16.44 22.71
N SER A 300 -13.41 -17.53 22.13
CA SER A 300 -13.11 -18.89 22.55
C SER A 300 -13.32 -19.79 21.34
N GLU A 301 -12.22 -20.26 20.76
CA GLU A 301 -12.21 -21.01 19.50
C GLU A 301 -11.40 -22.30 19.64
N GLU A 302 -11.73 -23.31 18.83
CA GLU A 302 -10.89 -24.50 18.70
C GLU A 302 -9.65 -24.15 17.88
N MET A 303 -8.48 -24.52 18.37
CA MET A 303 -7.21 -24.29 17.70
C MET A 303 -6.68 -25.61 17.15
N ASN A 304 -6.22 -25.60 15.89
CA ASN A 304 -5.38 -26.64 15.33
C ASN A 304 -4.00 -26.07 15.07
N VAL A 305 -2.97 -26.86 15.39
CA VAL A 305 -1.58 -26.50 15.10
C VAL A 305 -1.08 -27.38 13.96
N LEU A 306 -0.66 -26.73 12.89
CA LEU A 306 0.05 -27.37 11.80
C LEU A 306 1.54 -27.37 12.12
N SER A 307 2.26 -28.41 11.72
CA SER A 307 3.72 -28.43 11.85
C SER A 307 4.38 -29.23 10.76
N GLY A 308 5.60 -28.84 10.43
CA GLY A 308 6.40 -29.51 9.42
C GLY A 308 7.69 -28.76 9.17
N ALA A 309 8.69 -29.50 8.71
CA ALA A 309 9.92 -28.96 8.19
C ALA A 309 10.39 -29.83 7.02
N ALA A 310 10.80 -29.19 5.93
CA ALA A 310 11.36 -29.89 4.78
C ALA A 310 12.90 -29.90 4.89
N TRP A 311 13.45 -30.99 5.44
CA TRP A 311 14.90 -31.16 5.65
C TRP A 311 15.68 -31.39 4.35
N ASP A 312 15.03 -32.00 3.35
CA ASP A 312 15.59 -32.26 2.02
C ASP A 312 15.47 -31.07 1.07
N TRP A 313 15.01 -29.91 1.56
CA TRP A 313 14.98 -28.69 0.77
C TRP A 313 16.38 -28.10 0.68
N GLU A 314 17.02 -28.31 -0.46
CA GLU A 314 18.37 -27.83 -0.75
C GLU A 314 18.33 -26.71 -1.78
N CYS A 315 19.21 -25.73 -1.58
CA CYS A 315 19.46 -24.65 -2.51
C CYS A 315 20.97 -24.68 -2.83
N PRO A 316 21.44 -25.53 -3.76
CA PRO A 316 22.87 -25.78 -3.98
C PRO A 316 23.67 -24.49 -4.17
N PRO A 317 24.78 -24.25 -3.44
CA PRO A 317 25.55 -25.23 -2.69
C PRO A 317 25.12 -25.46 -1.23
N VAL A 318 24.06 -24.81 -0.75
CA VAL A 318 23.53 -24.92 0.62
C VAL A 318 22.59 -26.12 0.73
N GLY A 319 22.85 -26.99 1.69
CA GLY A 319 21.98 -28.14 1.96
C GLY A 319 22.42 -28.93 3.19
N GLY A 320 21.48 -29.62 3.83
CA GLY A 320 21.76 -30.39 5.03
C GLY A 320 22.18 -29.50 6.21
N VAL A 321 23.47 -29.46 6.53
CA VAL A 321 23.98 -28.70 7.68
C VAL A 321 25.07 -27.74 7.25
N GLU A 322 24.85 -26.44 7.48
CA GLU A 322 25.79 -25.38 7.14
C GLU A 322 26.30 -24.60 8.35
N ASN A 323 27.44 -23.92 8.18
CA ASN A 323 27.93 -22.99 9.19
C ASN A 323 27.51 -21.58 8.82
N VAL A 324 26.67 -21.00 9.67
CA VAL A 324 26.06 -19.70 9.48
C VAL A 324 26.58 -18.73 10.52
N ASN A 325 26.93 -17.52 10.10
CA ASN A 325 27.30 -16.43 10.99
C ASN A 325 26.03 -15.77 11.56
N ILE A 326 25.75 -16.01 12.84
CA ILE A 326 24.54 -15.48 13.51
C ILE A 326 24.81 -14.21 14.31
N ASN A 327 26.08 -13.78 14.39
CA ASN A 327 26.48 -12.53 15.00
C ASN A 327 27.78 -12.02 14.34
N PRO A 328 27.67 -11.21 13.28
CA PRO A 328 28.82 -10.68 12.55
C PRO A 328 29.77 -9.88 13.44
N SER A 329 29.23 -9.09 14.37
CA SER A 329 29.98 -8.26 15.32
C SER A 329 30.91 -9.06 16.23
N SER A 330 30.54 -10.29 16.63
CA SER A 330 31.38 -11.20 17.41
C SER A 330 32.05 -12.31 16.57
N ASN A 331 31.72 -12.40 15.27
CA ASN A 331 32.06 -13.48 14.36
C ASN A 331 31.66 -14.87 14.92
N GLU A 332 30.48 -14.93 15.52
CA GLU A 332 29.90 -16.16 16.07
C GLU A 332 29.23 -16.98 14.98
N THR A 333 29.74 -18.19 14.78
CA THR A 333 29.22 -19.12 13.78
C THR A 333 28.61 -20.33 14.45
N VAL A 334 27.41 -20.71 14.03
CA VAL A 334 26.68 -21.90 14.51
C VAL A 334 26.50 -22.89 13.36
N SER A 335 26.57 -24.19 13.67
CA SER A 335 26.18 -25.24 12.73
C SER A 335 24.67 -25.40 12.77
N ALA A 336 24.00 -25.05 11.68
CA ALA A 336 22.54 -25.03 11.56
C ALA A 336 22.07 -26.04 10.52
N GLN A 337 20.94 -26.70 10.78
CA GLN A 337 20.23 -27.45 9.76
C GLN A 337 19.58 -26.46 8.78
N CYS A 338 19.59 -26.82 7.50
CA CYS A 338 19.00 -26.05 6.41
C CYS A 338 17.78 -26.77 5.84
N GLY A 339 16.81 -26.00 5.36
CA GLY A 339 15.60 -26.51 4.73
C GLY A 339 14.46 -25.50 4.75
N LEU A 340 13.21 -25.95 4.66
CA LEU A 340 12.05 -25.08 4.91
C LEU A 340 11.48 -25.33 6.30
N ALA A 341 11.22 -24.24 7.03
CA ALA A 341 10.57 -24.26 8.32
C ALA A 341 9.79 -22.95 8.52
N PRO A 342 8.74 -22.92 9.35
CA PRO A 342 8.10 -21.68 9.76
C PRO A 342 9.10 -20.77 10.50
N PRO A 343 9.16 -19.46 10.23
CA PRO A 343 10.12 -18.53 10.86
C PRO A 343 9.81 -18.26 12.35
N ILE A 344 8.55 -18.43 12.75
CA ILE A 344 8.06 -18.37 14.13
C ILE A 344 7.43 -19.72 14.51
N SER A 345 7.23 -19.98 15.80
CA SER A 345 6.56 -21.21 16.21
C SER A 345 5.13 -21.27 15.66
N MET A 346 4.68 -22.47 15.29
CA MET A 346 3.34 -22.64 14.73
C MET A 346 2.23 -22.38 15.76
N GLY A 347 2.54 -22.53 17.06
CA GLY A 347 1.68 -22.06 18.14
C GLY A 347 1.45 -20.54 18.06
N MET A 348 2.52 -19.75 17.90
CA MET A 348 2.43 -18.31 17.73
C MET A 348 1.61 -17.93 16.49
N ALA A 349 1.94 -18.51 15.33
CA ALA A 349 1.26 -18.21 14.06
C ALA A 349 -0.25 -18.49 14.13
N SER A 350 -0.64 -19.66 14.67
CA SER A 350 -2.05 -20.02 14.85
C SER A 350 -2.75 -19.11 15.86
N MET A 351 -2.13 -18.77 16.99
CA MET A 351 -2.73 -17.88 17.98
C MET A 351 -2.90 -16.46 17.45
N MET A 352 -1.91 -15.92 16.73
CA MET A 352 -2.02 -14.62 16.07
C MET A 352 -3.17 -14.62 15.07
N ALA A 353 -3.23 -15.62 14.18
CA ALA A 353 -4.27 -15.73 13.17
C ALA A 353 -5.68 -15.77 13.78
N ILE A 354 -5.91 -16.65 14.76
CA ILE A 354 -7.23 -16.78 15.41
C ILE A 354 -7.59 -15.51 16.19
N SER A 355 -6.63 -14.94 16.93
CA SER A 355 -6.88 -13.73 17.73
C SER A 355 -7.15 -12.51 16.86
N MET A 356 -6.40 -12.32 15.77
CA MET A 356 -6.64 -11.25 14.79
C MET A 356 -7.98 -11.43 14.08
N MET A 357 -8.30 -12.65 13.62
CA MET A 357 -9.61 -12.93 13.00
C MET A 357 -10.75 -12.59 13.95
N SER A 358 -10.65 -12.97 15.23
CA SER A 358 -11.67 -12.68 16.25
C SER A 358 -11.81 -11.18 16.51
N ALA A 359 -10.71 -10.44 16.54
CA ALA A 359 -10.70 -9.00 16.73
C ALA A 359 -11.30 -8.26 15.52
N LEU A 360 -10.91 -8.68 14.31
CA LEU A 360 -11.39 -8.12 13.04
C LEU A 360 -12.86 -8.43 12.77
N ASP A 361 -13.38 -9.61 13.15
CA ASP A 361 -14.76 -10.00 12.83
C ASP A 361 -15.78 -9.00 13.40
N SER A 362 -15.53 -8.45 14.59
CA SER A 362 -16.41 -7.44 15.18
C SER A 362 -16.32 -6.08 14.49
N GLY A 363 -15.12 -5.60 14.17
CA GLY A 363 -14.92 -4.29 13.54
C GLY A 363 -15.28 -4.27 12.06
N VAL A 364 -14.86 -5.30 11.31
CA VAL A 364 -15.04 -5.40 9.85
C VAL A 364 -16.50 -5.66 9.47
N GLN A 365 -17.23 -6.50 10.21
CA GLN A 365 -18.67 -6.69 9.94
C GLN A 365 -19.47 -5.40 10.19
N GLU A 366 -19.15 -4.69 11.28
CA GLU A 366 -19.79 -3.40 11.59
C GLU A 366 -19.40 -2.33 10.57
N LEU A 367 -18.14 -2.30 10.13
CA LEU A 367 -17.65 -1.44 9.04
C LEU A 367 -18.40 -1.69 7.73
N PHE A 368 -18.45 -2.93 7.25
CA PHE A 368 -19.18 -3.25 6.02
C PHE A 368 -20.66 -2.92 6.12
N SER A 369 -21.28 -3.16 7.29
CA SER A 369 -22.68 -2.79 7.50
C SER A 369 -22.89 -1.28 7.48
N ALA A 370 -21.98 -0.51 8.10
CA ALA A 370 -22.03 0.95 8.12
C ALA A 370 -21.79 1.54 6.73
N ILE A 371 -20.82 1.02 5.99
CA ILE A 371 -20.54 1.41 4.59
C ILE A 371 -21.73 1.03 3.71
N GLU A 372 -22.27 -0.19 3.78
CA GLU A 372 -23.41 -0.60 2.95
C GLU A 372 -24.66 0.23 3.25
N GLU A 373 -24.92 0.58 4.51
CA GLU A 373 -26.04 1.47 4.87
C GLU A 373 -25.83 2.88 4.33
N GLN A 374 -24.63 3.45 4.48
CA GLN A 374 -24.36 4.84 4.06
C GLN A 374 -24.21 4.96 2.55
N VAL A 375 -23.45 4.07 1.90
CA VAL A 375 -23.32 4.00 0.44
C VAL A 375 -24.63 3.59 -0.20
N GLY A 376 -25.41 2.69 0.41
CA GLY A 376 -26.72 2.31 -0.09
C GLY A 376 -27.71 3.47 -0.08
N ALA A 377 -27.75 4.25 1.01
CA ALA A 377 -28.55 5.47 1.10
C ALA A 377 -28.10 6.52 0.09
N TRP A 378 -26.79 6.65 -0.10
CA TRP A 378 -26.21 7.55 -1.08
C TRP A 378 -26.53 7.16 -2.53
N MET A 379 -26.42 5.87 -2.87
CA MET A 379 -26.80 5.31 -4.18
C MET A 379 -28.28 5.52 -4.50
N GLU A 380 -29.16 5.54 -3.48
CA GLU A 380 -30.57 5.86 -3.64
C GLU A 380 -30.81 7.36 -3.89
N GLU A 381 -29.93 8.24 -3.41
CA GLU A 381 -30.01 9.70 -3.60
C GLU A 381 -29.49 10.16 -4.98
N ILE A 382 -28.49 9.45 -5.54
CA ILE A 382 -27.95 9.73 -6.89
C ILE A 382 -28.68 8.97 -8.02
N ALA A 383 -29.55 8.02 -7.67
CA ALA A 383 -30.36 7.35 -8.68
C ALA A 383 -31.32 8.37 -9.31
N PRO A 384 -31.38 8.49 -10.65
CA PRO A 384 -32.33 9.39 -11.29
C PRO A 384 -33.74 9.00 -10.83
N GLU A 385 -34.54 9.98 -10.39
CA GLU A 385 -35.96 9.72 -10.12
C GLU A 385 -36.58 9.21 -11.43
N GLU A 386 -37.06 7.95 -11.45
CA GLU A 386 -37.86 7.48 -12.58
C GLU A 386 -39.17 8.28 -12.57
N ASP A 387 -39.23 9.32 -13.38
CA ASP A 387 -40.48 10.01 -13.66
C ASP A 387 -41.48 8.99 -14.22
N THR A 388 -42.66 8.90 -13.61
CA THR A 388 -43.71 7.96 -14.03
C THR A 388 -44.87 8.70 -14.69
N PHE A 389 -45.28 8.26 -15.88
CA PHE A 389 -46.50 8.71 -16.55
C PHE A 389 -47.68 7.83 -16.14
N VAL A 390 -48.80 8.47 -15.78
CA VAL A 390 -50.05 7.77 -15.42
C VAL A 390 -50.99 7.79 -16.63
N CYS A 391 -51.13 6.64 -17.29
CA CYS A 391 -52.08 6.39 -18.37
C CYS A 391 -53.52 6.76 -17.95
N ASP A 392 -54.39 7.07 -18.90
CA ASP A 392 -55.80 7.43 -18.65
C ASP A 392 -56.61 6.30 -17.99
N ASN A 393 -56.20 5.04 -18.21
CA ASN A 393 -56.75 3.85 -17.55
C ASN A 393 -56.24 3.67 -16.09
N GLY A 394 -55.26 4.47 -15.65
CA GLY A 394 -54.61 4.42 -14.35
C GLY A 394 -53.42 3.45 -14.25
N GLU A 395 -52.90 2.98 -15.37
CA GLU A 395 -51.61 2.28 -15.49
C GLU A 395 -50.45 3.28 -15.35
N GLU A 396 -49.32 2.84 -14.79
CA GLU A 396 -48.12 3.66 -14.60
C GLU A 396 -47.01 3.07 -15.48
N ILE A 397 -46.44 3.89 -16.35
CA ILE A 397 -45.30 3.56 -17.22
C ILE A 397 -44.16 4.56 -16.97
N PRO A 398 -42.91 4.26 -17.36
CA PRO A 398 -41.83 5.24 -17.39
C PRO A 398 -42.22 6.46 -18.23
N ALA A 399 -41.93 7.68 -17.78
CA ALA A 399 -42.31 8.91 -18.47
C ALA A 399 -41.61 9.06 -19.83
N GLU A 400 -40.42 8.45 -20.01
CA GLU A 400 -39.74 8.36 -21.30
C GLU A 400 -40.52 7.59 -22.38
N TRP A 401 -41.53 6.80 -21.99
CA TRP A 401 -42.39 6.05 -22.92
C TRP A 401 -43.68 6.81 -23.26
N GLU A 402 -43.81 8.06 -22.81
CA GLU A 402 -44.91 8.93 -23.26
C GLU A 402 -44.58 9.53 -24.65
N ASN A 403 -45.42 9.23 -25.65
CA ASN A 403 -45.27 9.70 -27.05
C ASN A 403 -43.97 9.24 -27.74
N ASP A 404 -43.46 8.06 -27.40
CA ASP A 404 -42.24 7.50 -27.99
C ASP A 404 -42.50 6.78 -29.34
N GLY A 405 -43.77 6.65 -29.73
CA GLY A 405 -44.21 6.04 -30.98
C GLY A 405 -44.64 4.57 -30.86
N GLU A 406 -44.51 3.95 -29.69
CA GLU A 406 -44.93 2.59 -29.38
C GLU A 406 -46.04 2.59 -28.32
N ILE A 407 -47.07 1.76 -28.50
CA ILE A 407 -48.20 1.72 -27.55
C ILE A 407 -47.81 0.84 -26.35
N ASP A 408 -47.35 1.46 -25.28
CA ASP A 408 -46.97 0.88 -23.99
C ASP A 408 -48.11 0.88 -22.96
N CYS A 409 -48.97 1.90 -22.91
CA CYS A 409 -50.23 1.83 -22.14
C CYS A 409 -51.20 0.84 -22.80
N GLU A 410 -51.88 0.01 -22.01
CA GLU A 410 -52.83 -0.99 -22.55
C GLU A 410 -54.02 -0.35 -23.31
N ASP A 411 -54.30 0.93 -23.02
CA ASP A 411 -55.31 1.74 -23.71
C ASP A 411 -54.75 2.71 -24.77
N GLY A 412 -53.43 2.74 -24.98
CA GLY A 412 -52.72 3.62 -25.92
C GLY A 412 -52.85 5.09 -25.58
N SER A 413 -52.92 5.43 -24.30
CA SER A 413 -53.05 6.82 -23.83
C SER A 413 -51.72 7.55 -23.66
N ASP A 414 -50.62 6.81 -23.59
CA ASP A 414 -49.25 7.26 -23.82
C ASP A 414 -49.04 7.72 -25.26
N GLU A 415 -49.61 7.00 -26.22
CA GLU A 415 -49.46 7.26 -27.64
C GLU A 415 -50.67 8.04 -28.16
N ASN A 416 -50.67 9.35 -28.00
CA ASN A 416 -51.76 10.16 -28.49
C ASN A 416 -51.77 10.20 -30.04
N GLU A 417 -52.44 9.23 -30.66
CA GLU A 417 -52.60 9.03 -32.13
C GLU A 417 -53.37 10.18 -32.83
N SER A 418 -53.54 11.31 -32.15
CA SER A 418 -53.98 12.59 -32.69
C SER A 418 -53.27 13.69 -31.93
N GLY A 419 -52.20 14.24 -32.54
CA GLY A 419 -51.42 15.38 -32.06
C GLY A 419 -52.20 16.25 -31.07
N GLY A 420 -51.75 16.18 -29.81
CA GLY A 420 -52.43 16.74 -28.66
C GLY A 420 -52.89 18.17 -28.94
N GLY A 421 -54.19 18.40 -28.77
CA GLY A 421 -54.81 19.72 -28.91
C GLY A 421 -54.49 20.67 -27.74
N GLY A 422 -53.32 20.50 -27.12
CA GLY A 422 -52.71 21.46 -26.21
C GLY A 422 -51.86 22.46 -27.00
N THR A 423 -51.53 23.55 -26.34
CA THR A 423 -50.74 24.61 -26.95
C THR A 423 -49.64 25.01 -25.98
N TYR A 424 -48.39 24.84 -26.38
CA TYR A 424 -47.24 25.33 -25.65
C TYR A 424 -47.09 26.84 -25.89
N THR A 425 -46.80 27.58 -24.82
CA THR A 425 -46.54 29.03 -24.93
C THR A 425 -45.06 29.23 -24.75
N CYS A 426 -44.38 29.53 -25.85
CA CYS A 426 -42.98 29.92 -25.90
C CYS A 426 -42.68 31.07 -24.93
N ASP A 427 -41.44 31.23 -24.51
CA ASP A 427 -41.04 32.27 -23.56
C ASP A 427 -41.24 33.70 -24.11
N ASN A 428 -41.18 33.86 -25.42
CA ASN A 428 -41.52 35.10 -26.13
C ASN A 428 -43.05 35.35 -26.23
N GLY A 429 -43.87 34.41 -25.75
CA GLY A 429 -45.34 34.46 -25.75
C GLY A 429 -46.00 33.98 -27.05
N GLN A 430 -45.25 33.40 -27.99
CA GLN A 430 -45.76 32.65 -29.13
C GLN A 430 -46.45 31.39 -28.64
N VAL A 431 -47.46 30.92 -29.38
CA VAL A 431 -48.25 29.75 -28.99
C VAL A 431 -48.17 28.75 -30.14
N ILE A 432 -47.53 27.61 -29.89
CA ILE A 432 -47.35 26.50 -30.84
C ILE A 432 -48.18 25.29 -30.39
N PRO A 433 -48.48 24.33 -31.28
CA PRO A 433 -48.97 23.02 -30.88
C PRO A 433 -47.99 22.35 -29.91
N GLU A 434 -48.49 21.70 -28.87
CA GLU A 434 -47.66 20.98 -27.90
C GLU A 434 -46.92 19.78 -28.51
N ALA A 435 -47.40 19.28 -29.65
CA ALA A 435 -46.73 18.24 -30.44
C ALA A 435 -45.49 18.73 -31.21
N TRP A 436 -45.15 20.02 -31.11
CA TRP A 436 -43.98 20.68 -31.70
C TRP A 436 -43.01 21.14 -30.61
N VAL A 437 -43.05 20.48 -29.46
CA VAL A 437 -42.12 20.72 -28.35
C VAL A 437 -41.18 19.51 -28.33
N ASN A 438 -39.88 19.75 -28.39
CA ASN A 438 -38.83 18.75 -28.51
C ASN A 438 -39.04 17.82 -29.73
N ASP A 439 -39.47 18.37 -30.86
CA ASP A 439 -39.68 17.61 -32.10
C ASP A 439 -38.51 17.69 -33.09
N GLY A 440 -37.44 18.39 -32.69
CA GLY A 440 -36.19 18.55 -33.41
C GLY A 440 -36.18 19.70 -34.41
N GLU A 441 -37.22 20.55 -34.44
CA GLU A 441 -37.32 21.74 -35.29
C GLU A 441 -37.71 22.98 -34.47
N GLU A 442 -36.97 24.09 -34.60
CA GLU A 442 -37.34 25.36 -33.94
C GLU A 442 -38.69 25.91 -34.47
N ASP A 443 -39.77 25.69 -33.74
CA ASP A 443 -41.11 26.18 -34.04
C ASP A 443 -41.47 27.45 -33.26
N CYS A 444 -40.87 27.69 -32.09
CA CYS A 444 -40.86 28.99 -31.41
C CYS A 444 -39.82 29.94 -32.02
N GLU A 445 -40.19 31.23 -32.21
CA GLU A 445 -39.26 32.24 -32.77
C GLU A 445 -38.06 32.55 -31.85
N ASP A 446 -38.08 32.05 -30.61
CA ASP A 446 -37.00 32.10 -29.60
C ASP A 446 -36.43 30.72 -29.24
N GLY A 447 -36.83 29.64 -29.92
CA GLY A 447 -36.28 28.27 -29.71
C GLY A 447 -36.66 27.59 -28.39
N SER A 448 -37.49 28.22 -27.55
CA SER A 448 -37.85 27.74 -26.20
C SER A 448 -38.69 26.44 -26.18
N ASP A 449 -39.04 25.91 -27.35
CA ASP A 449 -39.72 24.64 -27.53
C ASP A 449 -38.80 23.44 -27.64
N GLU A 450 -37.49 23.64 -27.84
CA GLU A 450 -36.49 22.56 -27.98
C GLU A 450 -35.48 22.53 -26.81
N ASP A 451 -35.74 23.29 -25.74
CA ASP A 451 -34.74 23.77 -24.77
C ASP A 451 -34.57 22.87 -23.51
N GLY A 452 -34.69 21.54 -23.65
CA GLY A 452 -34.81 20.64 -22.48
C GLY A 452 -33.74 19.56 -22.29
N SER A 453 -33.35 18.84 -23.34
CA SER A 453 -32.40 17.71 -23.19
C SER A 453 -31.61 17.38 -24.46
N GLU A 454 -32.13 17.73 -25.65
CA GLU A 454 -31.37 17.57 -26.90
C GLU A 454 -30.20 18.55 -27.02
N ASP A 455 -30.34 19.81 -26.57
CA ASP A 455 -29.28 20.83 -26.72
C ASP A 455 -28.04 20.54 -25.85
N VAL A 456 -28.23 19.96 -24.66
CA VAL A 456 -27.13 19.54 -23.76
C VAL A 456 -26.35 18.38 -24.37
N PHE A 457 -27.02 17.34 -24.85
CA PHE A 457 -26.33 16.21 -25.48
C PHE A 457 -25.69 16.62 -26.82
N GLN A 458 -26.33 17.52 -27.57
CA GLN A 458 -25.79 18.07 -28.80
C GLN A 458 -24.52 18.89 -28.55
N LYS A 459 -24.44 19.66 -27.46
CA LYS A 459 -23.20 20.35 -27.03
C LYS A 459 -22.02 19.38 -26.89
N TYR A 460 -22.21 18.26 -26.21
CA TYR A 460 -21.14 17.26 -26.05
C TYR A 460 -20.81 16.56 -27.37
N ILE A 461 -21.82 16.23 -28.19
CA ILE A 461 -21.60 15.70 -29.55
C ILE A 461 -20.75 16.67 -30.36
N ASP A 462 -21.06 17.96 -30.34
CA ASP A 462 -20.33 19.00 -31.08
C ASP A 462 -18.88 19.13 -30.57
N MET A 463 -18.66 19.03 -29.26
CA MET A 463 -17.32 18.97 -28.68
C MET A 463 -16.54 17.73 -29.17
N PHE A 464 -17.15 16.53 -29.13
CA PHE A 464 -16.54 15.30 -29.64
C PHE A 464 -16.25 15.37 -31.14
N GLU A 465 -17.16 15.94 -31.94
CA GLU A 465 -16.94 16.15 -33.37
C GLU A 465 -15.82 17.15 -33.63
N ALA A 466 -15.72 18.24 -32.87
CA ALA A 466 -14.64 19.21 -32.96
C ALA A 466 -13.28 18.57 -32.64
N LEU A 467 -13.18 17.81 -31.54
CA LEU A 467 -11.98 17.06 -31.19
C LEU A 467 -11.62 16.02 -32.24
N ASN A 468 -12.58 15.27 -32.78
CA ASN A 468 -12.34 14.27 -33.82
C ASN A 468 -11.93 14.89 -35.17
N ASN A 469 -12.33 16.13 -35.44
CA ASN A 469 -11.91 16.88 -36.62
C ASN A 469 -10.57 17.60 -36.46
N SER A 470 -10.05 17.67 -35.22
CA SER A 470 -8.75 18.26 -34.89
C SER A 470 -7.58 17.34 -35.29
N ASN A 471 -6.36 17.73 -34.92
CA ASN A 471 -5.17 16.90 -35.07
C ASN A 471 -4.99 15.84 -33.96
N LEU A 472 -5.90 15.75 -32.98
CA LEU A 472 -5.76 14.88 -31.80
C LEU A 472 -5.47 13.42 -32.14
N GLU A 473 -6.24 12.82 -33.06
CA GLU A 473 -6.03 11.42 -33.50
C GLU A 473 -4.60 11.20 -34.02
N LYS A 474 -4.11 12.12 -34.86
CA LYS A 474 -2.75 12.04 -35.41
C LYS A 474 -1.68 12.29 -34.36
N THR A 475 -1.96 13.12 -33.37
CA THR A 475 -1.07 13.37 -32.24
C THR A 475 -0.91 12.09 -31.44
N MET A 476 -2.01 11.41 -31.10
CA MET A 476 -1.98 10.14 -30.36
C MET A 476 -1.35 9.00 -31.18
N GLU A 477 -1.58 8.95 -32.50
CA GLU A 477 -0.86 8.03 -33.39
C GLU A 477 0.66 8.30 -33.40
N ALA A 478 1.07 9.57 -33.53
CA ALA A 478 2.49 9.94 -33.56
C ALA A 478 3.19 9.68 -32.22
N PHE A 479 2.47 9.89 -31.12
CA PHE A 479 2.90 9.56 -29.77
C PHE A 479 3.16 8.06 -29.64
N GLY A 480 2.16 7.22 -29.95
CA GLY A 480 2.29 5.77 -29.86
C GLY A 480 3.41 5.21 -30.74
N GLU A 481 3.54 5.68 -31.99
CA GLU A 481 4.64 5.28 -32.89
C GLU A 481 6.01 5.69 -32.35
N LYS A 482 6.11 6.86 -31.71
CA LYS A 482 7.38 7.36 -31.18
C LYS A 482 7.75 6.67 -29.88
N LEU A 483 6.78 6.45 -28.99
CA LEU A 483 6.93 5.77 -27.72
C LEU A 483 7.37 4.33 -27.92
N GLU A 484 6.77 3.59 -28.86
CA GLU A 484 7.17 2.22 -29.20
C GLU A 484 8.67 2.15 -29.57
N GLY A 485 9.15 3.12 -30.35
CA GLY A 485 10.56 3.18 -30.74
C GLY A 485 11.52 3.74 -29.70
N LEU A 486 11.03 4.37 -28.62
CA LEU A 486 11.84 4.87 -27.51
C LEU A 486 11.94 3.79 -26.42
N LEU A 487 10.81 3.23 -25.99
CA LEU A 487 10.76 2.15 -25.01
C LEU A 487 11.50 0.87 -25.45
N GLU A 488 11.71 0.65 -26.76
CA GLU A 488 12.56 -0.43 -27.27
C GLU A 488 14.00 -0.39 -26.73
N ASP A 489 14.53 0.79 -26.36
CA ASP A 489 15.88 0.93 -25.81
C ASP A 489 15.94 0.70 -24.27
N ASN A 490 14.80 0.81 -23.58
CA ASN A 490 14.64 0.63 -22.13
C ASN A 490 14.03 -0.72 -21.72
N ASP A 491 13.72 -1.61 -22.69
CA ASP A 491 13.28 -2.99 -22.45
C ASP A 491 14.48 -3.95 -22.48
N PRO A 492 15.04 -4.35 -21.32
CA PRO A 492 16.06 -5.38 -21.30
C PRO A 492 15.43 -6.71 -21.73
N SER A 493 16.02 -7.35 -22.74
CA SER A 493 15.47 -8.61 -23.29
C SER A 493 15.31 -9.74 -22.25
N GLU A 494 16.06 -9.67 -21.15
CA GLU A 494 15.95 -10.50 -19.95
C GLU A 494 16.30 -9.63 -18.73
N PRO A 495 15.63 -9.81 -17.57
CA PRO A 495 15.94 -9.06 -16.35
C PRO A 495 17.36 -9.35 -15.87
N LEU A 496 17.99 -8.40 -15.16
CA LEU A 496 19.34 -8.57 -14.62
C LEU A 496 19.39 -9.68 -13.57
N ALA A 497 18.40 -9.76 -12.69
CA ALA A 497 18.22 -10.83 -11.72
C ALA A 497 17.16 -11.83 -12.18
N ASN A 498 17.52 -13.11 -12.27
CA ASN A 498 16.55 -14.19 -12.45
C ASN A 498 15.86 -14.49 -11.11
N LEU A 499 14.73 -13.83 -10.89
CA LEU A 499 13.88 -14.02 -9.72
C LEU A 499 12.95 -15.25 -9.83
N ASP A 500 12.82 -15.86 -11.01
CA ASP A 500 11.95 -17.04 -11.20
C ASP A 500 12.47 -18.27 -10.44
N ASP A 501 13.79 -18.35 -10.22
CA ASP A 501 14.44 -19.48 -9.58
C ASP A 501 14.77 -19.25 -8.09
N MET A 502 14.20 -18.22 -7.44
CA MET A 502 14.47 -17.89 -6.03
C MET A 502 14.28 -19.09 -5.09
N CYS A 503 15.28 -19.34 -4.26
CA CYS A 503 15.30 -20.45 -3.32
C CYS A 503 15.34 -19.91 -1.88
N PRO A 504 14.18 -19.81 -1.20
CA PRO A 504 14.15 -19.48 0.22
C PRO A 504 14.67 -20.68 1.03
N ILE A 505 15.45 -20.41 2.07
CA ILE A 505 15.97 -21.43 2.96
C ILE A 505 16.02 -20.89 4.40
N MET A 506 15.69 -21.75 5.34
CA MET A 506 15.69 -21.46 6.77
C MET A 506 16.86 -22.17 7.43
N PHE A 507 17.37 -21.57 8.51
CA PHE A 507 18.42 -22.14 9.33
C PHE A 507 17.88 -22.37 10.74
N TRP A 508 18.03 -23.57 11.30
CA TRP A 508 17.61 -23.85 12.67
C TRP A 508 18.59 -24.74 13.43
N ASP A 509 18.57 -24.62 14.76
CA ASP A 509 19.27 -25.50 15.68
C ASP A 509 18.37 -26.69 16.03
N THR A 510 18.80 -27.89 15.64
CA THR A 510 18.06 -29.14 15.90
C THR A 510 18.10 -29.56 17.37
N SER A 511 19.06 -29.06 18.16
CA SER A 511 19.18 -29.44 19.57
C SER A 511 18.13 -28.76 20.45
N ASN A 512 17.66 -27.58 20.06
CA ASN A 512 16.67 -26.80 20.78
C ASN A 512 15.40 -26.52 19.94
N SER A 513 15.30 -27.04 18.71
CA SER A 513 14.18 -26.78 17.78
C SER A 513 13.88 -25.28 17.61
N ARG A 514 14.93 -24.48 17.34
CA ARG A 514 14.82 -23.01 17.24
C ARG A 514 15.38 -22.51 15.92
N VAL A 515 14.60 -21.69 15.22
CA VAL A 515 15.02 -21.01 13.99
C VAL A 515 16.03 -19.91 14.34
N LEU A 516 17.13 -19.89 13.59
CA LEU A 516 18.25 -18.97 13.75
C LEU A 516 18.26 -17.85 12.72
N GLY A 517 17.55 -18.03 11.61
CA GLY A 517 17.50 -17.06 10.53
C GLY A 517 16.97 -17.66 9.23
N MET A 518 17.00 -16.85 8.17
CA MET A 518 16.61 -17.23 6.83
C MET A 518 17.60 -16.66 5.82
N ALA A 519 17.68 -17.30 4.66
CA ALA A 519 18.27 -16.70 3.47
C ALA A 519 17.31 -16.85 2.29
N LEU A 520 17.35 -15.86 1.42
CA LEU A 520 16.79 -15.89 0.08
C LEU A 520 17.98 -16.00 -0.86
N MET A 521 17.98 -17.02 -1.71
CA MET A 521 19.07 -17.24 -2.64
C MET A 521 18.57 -17.17 -4.07
N ALA A 522 19.39 -16.61 -4.95
CA ALA A 522 19.07 -16.42 -6.36
C ALA A 522 20.24 -16.90 -7.23
N THR A 523 20.00 -17.10 -8.52
CA THR A 523 21.02 -17.46 -9.50
C THR A 523 20.96 -16.46 -10.65
N ASP A 524 22.11 -16.03 -11.17
CA ASP A 524 22.23 -15.05 -12.26
C ASP A 524 22.44 -15.80 -13.59
N GLU A 525 23.60 -16.44 -13.77
CA GLU A 525 23.86 -17.39 -14.86
C GLU A 525 24.80 -18.52 -14.39
N GLY A 526 24.24 -19.60 -13.84
CA GLY A 526 25.01 -20.75 -13.34
C GLY A 526 24.16 -21.88 -12.74
N ASP A 527 24.82 -22.97 -12.33
CA ASP A 527 24.16 -24.09 -11.62
C ASP A 527 24.07 -23.85 -10.09
N ASP A 528 24.79 -22.85 -9.54
CA ASP A 528 24.94 -22.65 -8.09
C ASP A 528 24.25 -21.34 -7.66
N TYR A 529 23.45 -21.41 -6.59
CA TYR A 529 22.81 -20.28 -5.93
C TYR A 529 23.81 -19.39 -5.19
N GLU A 530 23.54 -18.10 -5.20
CA GLU A 530 24.23 -17.07 -4.43
C GLU A 530 23.24 -16.47 -3.42
N VAL A 531 23.74 -16.05 -2.26
CA VAL A 531 22.92 -15.41 -1.22
C VAL A 531 22.48 -14.05 -1.76
N LEU A 532 21.17 -13.82 -1.85
CA LEU A 532 20.54 -12.54 -2.21
C LEU A 532 20.23 -11.72 -0.95
N LEU A 533 19.68 -12.40 0.05
CA LEU A 533 19.36 -11.83 1.36
C LEU A 533 19.62 -12.91 2.40
N GLY A 534 20.23 -12.57 3.54
CA GLY A 534 20.44 -13.54 4.62
C GLY A 534 21.79 -13.40 5.31
N PRO A 535 22.09 -14.30 6.26
CA PRO A 535 23.37 -14.30 6.96
C PRO A 535 24.51 -14.73 6.05
N GLU A 536 25.75 -14.42 6.44
CA GLU A 536 26.92 -14.93 5.74
C GLU A 536 27.02 -16.47 5.91
N ILE A 537 27.01 -17.18 4.79
CA ILE A 537 27.17 -18.65 4.73
C ILE A 537 28.57 -18.98 4.24
N LEU A 538 29.32 -19.75 5.02
CA LEU A 538 30.72 -20.01 4.75
C LEU A 538 30.93 -20.79 3.43
N GLY A 539 31.52 -20.14 2.43
CA GLY A 539 31.87 -20.77 1.15
C GLY A 539 30.80 -20.62 0.07
N VAL A 540 29.71 -19.93 0.37
CA VAL A 540 28.71 -19.47 -0.60
C VAL A 540 29.03 -18.02 -0.96
N LYS A 541 28.80 -17.64 -2.21
CA LYS A 541 29.01 -16.27 -2.64
C LYS A 541 27.79 -15.42 -2.31
N GLN A 542 28.03 -14.13 -2.11
CA GLN A 542 26.99 -13.11 -2.17
C GLN A 542 26.75 -12.74 -3.62
N HIS A 543 25.49 -12.40 -3.95
CA HIS A 543 25.11 -11.87 -5.25
C HIS A 543 25.86 -10.57 -5.59
N SER A 544 25.85 -10.19 -6.87
CA SER A 544 26.50 -8.96 -7.34
C SER A 544 25.61 -7.71 -7.38
N TYR A 545 24.29 -7.87 -7.28
CA TYR A 545 23.35 -6.73 -7.22
C TYR A 545 23.59 -5.89 -5.97
N GLU A 546 23.42 -4.59 -6.05
CA GLU A 546 23.45 -3.71 -4.87
C GLU A 546 22.00 -3.40 -4.47
N LEU A 547 21.43 -4.22 -3.57
CA LEU A 547 20.07 -4.01 -3.07
C LEU A 547 20.07 -3.25 -1.75
N SER A 548 19.08 -2.41 -1.56
CA SER A 548 18.89 -1.58 -0.35
C SER A 548 18.18 -2.30 0.79
N ILE A 549 18.10 -3.63 0.70
CA ILE A 549 17.57 -4.52 1.74
C ILE A 549 18.70 -5.01 2.64
N LEU A 550 18.56 -4.77 3.94
CA LEU A 550 19.56 -5.13 4.93
C LEU A 550 19.10 -6.32 5.78
N TYR A 551 19.86 -7.42 5.72
CA TYR A 551 19.66 -8.54 6.64
C TYR A 551 20.50 -8.36 7.91
N LEU A 552 19.83 -8.42 9.07
CA LEU A 552 20.44 -8.16 10.37
C LEU A 552 20.39 -9.41 11.25
N THR A 553 21.46 -9.67 12.00
CA THR A 553 21.52 -10.76 13.00
C THR A 553 22.30 -10.35 14.24
N GLY A 554 22.02 -10.99 15.37
CA GLY A 554 22.77 -10.79 16.60
C GLY A 554 22.69 -9.36 17.13
N GLN A 555 23.83 -8.77 17.52
CA GLN A 555 23.82 -7.44 18.14
C GLN A 555 23.30 -6.35 17.19
N ASP A 556 23.63 -6.43 15.91
CA ASP A 556 23.23 -5.43 14.92
C ASP A 556 21.70 -5.43 14.74
N ALA A 557 21.06 -6.62 14.80
CA ALA A 557 19.60 -6.73 14.81
C ALA A 557 18.97 -6.27 16.14
N ALA A 558 19.62 -6.53 17.28
CA ALA A 558 19.15 -6.06 18.57
C ALA A 558 19.18 -4.53 18.68
N ASP A 559 20.24 -3.90 18.20
CA ASP A 559 20.37 -2.44 18.17
C ASP A 559 19.32 -1.83 17.23
N ALA A 560 19.17 -2.37 16.01
CA ALA A 560 18.16 -1.90 15.06
C ALA A 560 16.72 -2.10 15.57
N LYS A 561 16.41 -3.25 16.19
CA LYS A 561 15.11 -3.48 16.84
C LYS A 561 14.88 -2.44 17.94
N LEU A 562 15.90 -2.13 18.75
CA LEU A 562 15.77 -1.14 19.82
C LEU A 562 15.50 0.27 19.28
N ASP A 563 16.12 0.64 18.17
CA ASP A 563 15.86 1.92 17.50
C ASP A 563 14.45 1.96 16.87
N ALA A 564 13.97 0.80 16.38
CA ALA A 564 12.61 0.64 15.86
C ALA A 564 11.52 0.70 16.96
N LEU A 565 11.88 0.32 18.20
CA LEU A 565 10.98 0.34 19.34
C LEU A 565 10.64 1.78 19.74
N GLY A 566 9.44 2.21 19.40
CA GLY A 566 8.92 3.55 19.69
C GLY A 566 8.55 4.33 18.44
N LEU A 567 9.01 3.88 17.26
CA LEU A 567 8.46 4.32 15.99
C LEU A 567 7.09 3.65 15.85
N SER A 568 6.02 4.42 16.02
CA SER A 568 4.65 3.91 15.91
C SER A 568 3.77 4.74 15.02
N GLU A 569 4.22 5.94 14.64
CA GLU A 569 3.49 6.86 13.79
C GLU A 569 4.16 6.94 12.42
N LEU A 570 3.38 7.24 11.38
CA LEU A 570 3.89 7.29 10.01
C LEU A 570 5.06 8.27 9.87
N ARG A 571 4.95 9.48 10.44
CA ARG A 571 6.02 10.49 10.43
C ARG A 571 7.36 10.02 11.01
N ASP A 572 7.35 9.00 11.87
CA ASP A 572 8.57 8.46 12.46
C ASP A 572 9.24 7.45 11.50
N LEU A 573 8.43 6.77 10.69
CA LEU A 573 8.85 5.71 9.75
C LEU A 573 9.07 6.23 8.33
N ALA A 574 8.37 7.29 7.95
CA ALA A 574 8.45 7.97 6.67
C ALA A 574 8.38 9.49 6.96
N PRO A 575 9.50 10.09 7.41
CA PRO A 575 9.53 11.53 7.70
C PRO A 575 9.43 12.34 6.40
N GLU A 576 8.60 13.38 6.39
CA GLU A 576 8.42 14.30 5.24
C GLU A 576 9.75 14.88 4.74
N SER A 577 10.71 15.15 5.62
CA SER A 577 12.05 15.65 5.27
C SER A 577 12.87 14.68 4.39
N LYS A 578 12.44 13.42 4.27
CA LYS A 578 13.04 12.41 3.38
C LYS A 578 12.16 12.08 2.17
N HIS A 579 11.05 12.78 2.02
CA HIS A 579 10.07 12.62 0.94
C HIS A 579 10.14 13.85 0.04
N ASP A 580 11.10 13.86 -0.86
CA ASP A 580 11.35 15.00 -1.74
C ASP A 580 10.29 15.06 -2.86
N VAL A 581 9.40 16.04 -2.77
CA VAL A 581 8.32 16.27 -3.75
C VAL A 581 8.52 17.55 -4.57
N GLU A 582 9.76 18.06 -4.66
CA GLU A 582 10.08 19.28 -5.42
C GLU A 582 9.67 19.14 -6.90
N GLU A 583 10.02 18.01 -7.53
CA GLU A 583 9.71 17.75 -8.94
C GLU A 583 8.20 17.59 -9.17
N LEU A 584 7.50 16.87 -8.30
CA LEU A 584 6.03 16.82 -8.29
C LEU A 584 5.40 18.21 -8.19
N TYR A 585 5.93 19.09 -7.34
CA TYR A 585 5.45 20.47 -7.21
C TYR A 585 5.76 21.32 -8.45
N ASP A 586 6.91 21.14 -9.09
CA ASP A 586 7.26 21.81 -10.35
C ASP A 586 6.31 21.41 -11.49
N ILE A 587 5.88 20.14 -11.53
CA ILE A 587 4.93 19.60 -12.52
C ILE A 587 3.50 20.06 -12.24
N LEU A 588 3.03 19.90 -11.00
CA LEU A 588 1.62 20.08 -10.64
C LEU A 588 1.27 21.48 -10.12
N GLY A 589 2.26 22.25 -9.67
CA GLY A 589 2.15 23.64 -9.25
C GLY A 589 1.46 23.87 -7.90
N GLU A 590 0.98 25.11 -7.70
CA GLU A 590 0.32 25.54 -6.46
C GLU A 590 -0.95 24.74 -6.14
N ASP A 591 -1.56 24.07 -7.11
CA ASP A 591 -2.75 23.23 -6.90
C ASP A 591 -2.41 21.91 -6.16
N PHE A 592 -1.15 21.43 -6.24
CA PHE A 592 -0.67 20.26 -5.50
C PHE A 592 -0.37 20.56 -4.02
N LEU A 593 0.23 21.73 -3.72
CA LEU A 593 0.49 22.19 -2.35
C LEU A 593 0.02 23.65 -2.17
N PRO A 594 -1.29 23.91 -1.98
CA PRO A 594 -1.86 25.26 -1.99
C PRO A 594 -1.51 26.11 -0.75
N ASP A 595 -1.10 25.47 0.35
CA ASP A 595 -0.77 26.11 1.63
C ASP A 595 0.73 25.95 2.00
N LEU A 596 1.60 25.69 1.01
CA LEU A 596 3.04 25.50 1.20
C LEU A 596 3.69 26.69 1.94
N ASP A 597 4.40 26.41 3.03
CA ASP A 597 5.15 27.43 3.77
C ASP A 597 6.43 27.81 2.99
N GLN A 598 6.49 29.05 2.50
CA GLN A 598 7.62 29.58 1.73
C GLN A 598 8.74 30.12 2.62
N THR A 599 8.87 29.61 3.85
CA THR A 599 9.97 29.99 4.74
C THR A 599 11.27 29.38 4.21
N ASP A 600 12.34 30.17 4.26
CA ASP A 600 13.70 29.83 3.83
C ASP A 600 14.61 30.33 4.97
N THR A 601 14.99 29.41 5.85
CA THR A 601 15.58 29.66 7.16
C THR A 601 17.05 30.04 7.06
N ASP A 602 17.81 29.41 6.16
CA ASP A 602 19.23 29.68 5.95
C ASP A 602 19.52 30.73 4.84
N GLY A 603 18.55 30.98 3.96
CA GLY A 603 18.60 31.97 2.88
C GLY A 603 19.32 31.51 1.61
N ASP A 604 19.48 30.20 1.38
CA ASP A 604 20.16 29.65 0.21
C ASP A 604 19.30 29.66 -1.07
N GLY A 605 17.98 29.82 -0.89
CA GLY A 605 16.98 29.91 -1.95
C GLY A 605 16.16 28.65 -2.17
N VAL A 606 16.41 27.57 -1.42
CA VAL A 606 15.50 26.44 -1.19
C VAL A 606 14.60 26.80 -0.01
N ILE A 607 13.31 26.47 -0.06
CA ILE A 607 12.42 26.70 1.09
C ILE A 607 12.55 25.51 2.04
N ASP A 608 12.33 25.74 3.34
CA ASP A 608 12.50 24.73 4.40
C ASP A 608 11.75 23.42 4.10
N PHE A 609 10.62 23.50 3.40
CA PHE A 609 9.87 22.30 3.01
C PHE A 609 10.61 21.38 2.01
N PHE A 610 11.47 21.94 1.16
CA PHE A 610 12.29 21.20 0.18
C PHE A 610 13.77 21.12 0.59
N ASP A 611 14.14 21.69 1.73
CA ASP A 611 15.50 21.62 2.25
C ASP A 611 15.65 20.41 3.20
N GLN A 612 16.85 19.84 3.23
CA GLN A 612 17.20 18.73 4.12
C GLN A 612 18.04 19.21 5.32
N ASP A 613 18.49 20.47 5.30
CA ASP A 613 19.31 21.15 6.31
C ASP A 613 18.84 22.62 6.43
N ASP A 614 17.62 22.81 6.95
CA ASP A 614 16.89 24.08 7.03
C ASP A 614 17.70 25.26 7.57
N ASP A 615 18.65 25.00 8.47
CA ASP A 615 19.47 26.03 9.11
C ASP A 615 20.92 26.12 8.62
N GLY A 616 21.27 25.27 7.66
CA GLY A 616 22.55 25.22 6.95
C GLY A 616 23.75 24.93 7.86
N ASP A 617 23.55 24.20 8.96
CA ASP A 617 24.60 23.89 9.92
C ASP A 617 25.44 22.65 9.55
N GLY A 618 24.99 21.93 8.51
CA GLY A 618 25.63 20.74 7.96
C GLY A 618 25.20 19.43 8.63
N MET A 619 24.13 19.46 9.45
CA MET A 619 23.42 18.27 9.93
C MET A 619 22.03 18.24 9.31
N PHE A 620 21.59 17.06 8.87
CA PHE A 620 20.25 16.93 8.32
C PHE A 620 19.18 17.12 9.40
N ASP A 621 18.01 17.65 9.04
CA ASP A 621 16.95 18.02 9.99
C ASP A 621 16.45 16.84 10.84
N TRP A 622 16.47 15.63 10.29
CA TRP A 622 16.10 14.42 11.01
C TRP A 622 17.19 13.92 11.98
N GLU A 623 18.42 14.43 11.86
CA GLU A 623 19.51 14.20 12.81
C GLU A 623 19.71 15.38 13.77
N ASP A 624 19.08 16.53 13.49
CA ASP A 624 19.18 17.72 14.33
C ASP A 624 18.04 17.84 15.36
N SER A 625 18.44 18.26 16.55
CA SER A 625 17.54 18.55 17.66
C SER A 625 16.94 19.96 17.63
N ASP A 626 17.43 20.84 16.76
CA ASP A 626 16.98 22.24 16.63
C ASP A 626 17.03 22.73 15.16
N PRO A 627 16.36 22.04 14.21
CA PRO A 627 16.58 22.17 12.75
C PRO A 627 16.30 23.56 12.17
N LEU A 628 15.64 24.45 12.94
CA LEU A 628 15.30 25.81 12.50
C LEU A 628 16.21 26.89 13.13
N SER A 629 17.26 26.51 13.85
CA SER A 629 18.03 27.40 14.70
C SER A 629 19.46 27.62 14.18
N PRO A 630 19.63 28.55 13.22
CA PRO A 630 20.92 28.75 12.57
C PRO A 630 22.03 29.01 13.59
N PRO A 631 23.24 28.49 13.35
CA PRO A 631 24.29 28.44 14.35
C PRO A 631 24.55 29.83 14.97
N VAL A 632 24.52 29.90 16.31
CA VAL A 632 24.73 31.16 17.05
C VAL A 632 26.15 31.69 16.83
N THR A 633 26.26 32.53 15.79
CA THR A 633 27.41 33.26 15.23
C THR A 633 28.77 33.21 15.97
N GLY A 634 29.80 32.80 15.21
CA GLY A 634 30.95 33.69 15.01
C GLY A 634 32.34 33.06 14.99
N PHE A 635 32.90 32.82 13.79
CA PHE A 635 34.31 33.03 13.46
C PHE A 635 34.47 33.45 11.97
N PRO A 636 35.53 34.21 11.64
CA PRO A 636 35.56 35.09 10.47
C PRO A 636 35.83 34.36 9.15
N GLU A 637 35.38 34.99 8.06
CA GLU A 637 35.87 34.81 6.68
C GLU A 637 37.39 34.57 6.67
N ASP A 638 37.80 33.35 6.32
CA ASP A 638 39.07 33.07 5.66
C ASP A 638 38.96 31.70 4.97
N GLU A 639 38.87 31.75 3.63
CA GLU A 639 39.17 30.71 2.64
C GLU A 639 39.24 29.26 3.16
N ILE A 640 38.13 28.53 3.06
CA ILE A 640 38.16 27.10 2.80
C ILE A 640 37.66 26.93 1.37
N ASP A 641 38.57 26.49 0.49
CA ASP A 641 38.30 26.11 -0.89
C ASP A 641 37.01 25.29 -0.95
N THR A 642 36.02 25.86 -1.64
CA THR A 642 34.87 25.15 -2.20
C THR A 642 35.35 23.83 -2.79
N ILE A 643 34.90 22.71 -2.22
CA ILE A 643 34.98 21.42 -2.87
C ILE A 643 34.12 21.55 -4.13
N PRO A 644 34.66 21.32 -5.34
CA PRO A 644 33.88 21.43 -6.55
C PRO A 644 32.84 20.31 -6.53
N GLY A 645 31.56 20.68 -6.59
CA GLY A 645 30.53 19.76 -7.07
C GLY A 645 30.98 19.17 -8.42
N PRO A 646 30.64 17.91 -8.73
CA PRO A 646 30.84 17.40 -10.07
C PRO A 646 29.85 18.11 -11.00
N THR A 647 30.29 19.25 -11.54
CA THR A 647 29.60 19.97 -12.60
C THR A 647 29.40 19.10 -13.83
N MET A 648 28.17 19.14 -14.34
CA MET A 648 27.79 19.20 -15.75
C MET A 648 28.88 19.84 -16.64
N LEU A 649 29.83 19.04 -17.12
CA LEU A 649 30.35 19.08 -18.51
C LEU A 649 31.35 17.94 -18.76
N ALA A 650 30.82 16.74 -18.99
CA ALA A 650 31.41 15.82 -19.95
C ALA A 650 30.95 16.17 -21.39
N VAL A 651 30.86 17.45 -21.77
CA VAL A 651 30.65 17.83 -23.17
C VAL A 651 32.00 17.91 -23.88
N ILE A 652 32.21 16.87 -24.69
CA ILE A 652 33.19 16.64 -25.78
C ILE A 652 34.16 15.49 -25.48
N THR A 653 33.60 14.28 -25.46
CA THR A 653 34.08 13.17 -26.30
C THR A 653 33.03 12.65 -27.29
N MET A 654 31.90 13.35 -27.48
CA MET A 654 30.88 13.02 -28.49
C MET A 654 31.20 13.50 -29.92
N LEU A 655 32.45 13.37 -30.38
CA LEU A 655 32.75 13.40 -31.82
C LEU A 655 33.92 12.46 -32.12
N GLY A 656 33.59 11.18 -32.24
CA GLY A 656 34.60 10.12 -32.31
C GLY A 656 34.16 8.82 -32.95
N ALA A 657 33.36 8.89 -34.02
CA ALA A 657 33.16 7.80 -34.99
C ALA A 657 32.53 6.51 -34.42
N ALA A 658 31.27 6.20 -34.67
CA ALA A 658 30.76 6.01 -36.04
C ALA A 658 31.86 5.58 -37.03
N ALA A 659 32.67 4.57 -36.69
CA ALA A 659 33.32 3.62 -37.61
C ALA A 659 34.40 2.80 -36.88
N ILE A 660 34.00 1.82 -36.08
CA ILE A 660 34.66 0.49 -36.02
C ILE A 660 33.52 -0.50 -35.73
N LEU A 661 32.80 -0.90 -36.79
CA LEU A 661 32.97 -2.21 -37.44
C LEU A 661 32.06 -3.25 -36.76
N MET A 662 30.87 -3.50 -37.31
CA MET A 662 30.67 -4.63 -38.24
C MET A 662 31.70 -5.76 -38.04
N PRO A 663 31.22 -6.98 -37.82
CA PRO A 663 31.59 -8.07 -38.70
C PRO A 663 30.41 -8.46 -39.56
N ARG A 664 30.68 -8.38 -40.86
CA ARG A 664 29.88 -8.95 -41.93
C ARG A 664 29.38 -10.36 -41.60
N ARG A 665 28.12 -10.58 -41.93
CA ARG A 665 27.59 -11.88 -42.33
C ARG A 665 28.46 -12.48 -43.44
N GLU A 666 29.05 -13.64 -43.21
CA GLU A 666 29.42 -14.59 -44.26
C GLU A 666 28.92 -15.99 -43.89
N ASP A 667 28.17 -16.54 -44.84
CA ASP A 667 27.54 -17.86 -45.01
C ASP A 667 26.32 -18.23 -44.15
#